data_AF-A0A286RCQ0-F1
#
_entry.id   AF-A0A286RCQ0-F1
#
_cell.length_a   1.000
_cell.length_b   1.000
_cell.length_c   1.000
_cell.angle_alpha   90.00
_cell.angle_beta   90.00
_cell.angle_gamma   90.00
#
_symmetry.space_group_name_H-M   'P 1'
#
loop_
_entity.id
_entity.type
_entity.pdbx_description
1 polymer ?
#
loop_
_entity_poly.entity_id
_entity_poly.type
_entity_poly.pdbx_seq_one_letter_code
_entity_poly.pdbx_strand_id
1 'polypeptide(L)'
;MSFVDWLDDRIGWRSIWRASCGGGCDAFGRCWWPICLSVIFFLLVQQAITGFFLWTHYSPSSQTAWESVYFIQYQIPLGWLLRGLHYWGAQVLVGFLGLTILIRIFTRFYTAPREWVFWTRLLLLAFALGACLTGDLLRWDQEGYAATQTRVSFLMLLPQIGGALYRLAVGGAEFGHLTLTRFFALHVAIFGIGIWLLALAHAALSRRAARAVEERPQDYPLARPDPRFPVVIQGVACLVTLIVVFLFTCQQGLPGLGSLAAWQSPAEHMGAPLGAPADTDPAHFYAAARPEWSFRGLYGFSNIFPGELKILPIFVIPGLIAILVILMPILGRWQLGHIWNILVTLVIVGGLAYFTYASYRHDWLDADFQKARAAGEEEAKRTVELIALRGGIPPAGALTLLREDPKVEGPRLYEQQCLSCHNYSGPESLKMIGDNPSAPDLYGFATREWLKGFFDPKQIASEKYFGNTRFAAGVMVRYVEERFTKLPPEDQEAVIAALSAEARLPSQREIDRRDVALIARGRQIIASQECARCHRFYDAGPVGQAPDLTGYGSREWLIGIIASPQHVHFYSLRNDRMPQFIEDAARPEKNRFSPTQVSILANFLRGDWPEKSLDGQEGEKEEGAPPPATFVLGQWEARKRDLPARPTGDRQAEARWLWEFAQCSLCHGLSLPENGIPAVSTAAPDLGGFATREWIAGLLDPKQVDSDKYFGKTAFAKGDMVEFVKGNLRELISDIGKEEFDKLIDALAAEAKKDWPDGEEPPEPDEDTLHLFEDFTCADCHKFYSVGGGSGPDLTGYGSKKWIAAFVADPKSKRFYPKTNDGMPSYHAFPETPGKNLLTKEEIDILAEFLAPKK
;
A
#
# COMPACT_ATOMS: atom_id res chain seq x y z
N MET A 1 7.73 75.98 18.04
CA MET A 1 7.39 74.74 18.77
C MET A 1 7.55 73.60 17.78
N SER A 2 8.45 72.62 18.03
CA SER A 2 8.61 71.50 17.10
C SER A 2 7.37 70.59 17.15
N PHE A 3 7.09 69.83 16.09
CA PHE A 3 6.01 68.84 16.08
C PHE A 3 6.12 67.89 17.29
N VAL A 4 7.34 67.54 17.67
CA VAL A 4 7.63 66.67 18.82
C VAL A 4 7.26 67.31 20.15
N ASP A 5 7.49 68.62 20.31
CA ASP A 5 7.13 69.36 21.53
C ASP A 5 5.63 69.62 21.61
N TRP A 6 4.97 69.87 20.46
CA TRP A 6 3.51 69.96 20.39
C TRP A 6 2.84 68.62 20.73
N LEU A 7 3.40 67.51 20.24
CA LEU A 7 2.94 66.17 20.60
C LEU A 7 3.16 65.90 22.09
N ASP A 8 4.33 66.25 22.64
CA ASP A 8 4.60 66.08 24.07
C ASP A 8 3.68 66.91 24.96
N ASP A 9 3.33 68.14 24.56
CA ASP A 9 2.38 68.99 25.29
C ASP A 9 0.96 68.40 25.32
N ARG A 10 0.54 67.69 24.26
CA ARG A 10 -0.82 67.14 24.15
C ARG A 10 -1.00 65.79 24.81
N ILE A 11 -0.02 64.90 24.67
CA ILE A 11 -0.13 63.51 25.16
C ILE A 11 0.87 63.19 26.28
N GLY A 12 1.75 64.13 26.63
CA GLY A 12 2.75 63.95 27.69
C GLY A 12 3.69 62.78 27.43
N TRP A 13 3.93 62.39 26.17
CA TRP A 13 4.58 61.13 25.84
C TRP A 13 6.02 61.05 26.38
N ARG A 14 6.76 62.16 26.50
CA ARG A 14 8.10 62.18 27.12
C ARG A 14 8.02 61.97 28.62
N SER A 15 6.93 62.37 29.29
CA SER A 15 6.72 62.09 30.71
C SER A 15 6.39 60.61 30.93
N ILE A 16 5.55 60.03 30.07
CA ILE A 16 5.21 58.60 30.06
C ILE A 16 6.45 57.76 29.73
N TRP A 17 7.24 58.18 28.73
CA TRP A 17 8.49 57.54 28.32
C TRP A 17 9.54 57.63 29.43
N ARG A 18 9.77 58.80 30.04
CA ARG A 18 10.68 58.93 31.19
C ARG A 18 10.20 58.15 32.41
N ALA A 19 8.90 58.06 32.66
CA ALA A 19 8.35 57.22 33.73
C ALA A 19 8.44 55.71 33.42
N SER A 20 8.44 55.33 32.13
CA SER A 20 8.51 53.94 31.67
C SER A 20 9.94 53.41 31.52
N CYS A 21 10.88 54.26 31.11
CA CYS A 21 12.28 53.93 30.85
C CYS A 21 13.26 54.48 31.91
N GLY A 22 12.83 55.43 32.75
CA GLY A 22 13.68 56.14 33.72
C GLY A 22 13.51 55.73 35.18
N GLY A 23 12.75 54.67 35.47
CA GLY A 23 12.79 54.04 36.79
C GLY A 23 14.15 53.36 36.96
N GLY A 24 14.96 53.86 37.89
CA GLY A 24 16.30 53.35 38.17
C GLY A 24 16.27 51.83 38.27
N CYS A 25 17.14 51.17 37.51
CA CYS A 25 17.46 49.77 37.77
C CYS A 25 17.92 49.70 39.22
N ASP A 26 17.22 48.89 40.02
CA ASP A 26 17.55 48.57 41.40
C ASP A 26 19.09 48.51 41.54
N ALA A 27 19.67 49.39 42.35
CA ALA A 27 20.57 49.13 43.48
C ALA A 27 21.60 47.96 43.48
N PHE A 28 21.69 47.14 42.45
CA PHE A 28 22.53 45.97 42.40
C PHE A 28 23.14 45.89 41.01
N GLY A 29 24.25 46.63 40.84
CA GLY A 29 25.22 46.47 39.78
C GLY A 29 25.91 45.10 39.82
N ARG A 30 25.15 44.02 39.60
CA ARG A 30 25.68 42.68 39.29
C ARG A 30 25.13 42.23 37.93
N CYS A 31 25.81 42.76 36.92
CA CYS A 31 25.93 42.53 35.47
C CYS A 31 24.96 41.68 34.61
N TRP A 32 24.04 40.85 35.11
CA TRP A 32 23.35 39.84 34.26
C TRP A 32 21.82 39.89 34.29
N TRP A 33 21.22 40.44 35.34
CA TRP A 33 19.76 40.49 35.49
C TRP A 33 19.02 41.37 34.44
N PRO A 34 19.47 42.60 34.16
CA PRO A 34 18.83 43.43 33.13
C PRO A 34 18.97 42.84 31.72
N ILE A 35 20.03 42.06 31.47
CA ILE A 35 20.30 41.43 30.18
C ILE A 35 19.21 40.41 29.85
N CYS A 36 18.93 39.48 30.76
CA CYS A 36 17.91 38.45 30.52
C CYS A 36 16.53 39.08 30.26
N LEU A 37 16.15 40.12 31.01
CA LEU A 37 14.87 40.79 30.82
C LEU A 37 14.76 41.44 29.43
N SER A 38 15.80 42.15 28.99
CA SER A 38 15.85 42.76 27.65
C SER A 38 15.79 41.71 26.54
N VAL A 39 16.48 40.57 26.71
CA VAL A 39 16.43 39.45 25.75
C VAL A 39 15.02 38.84 25.67
N ILE A 40 14.35 38.62 26.79
CA ILE A 40 12.97 38.10 26.78
C ILE A 40 12.02 39.08 26.09
N PHE A 41 12.11 40.38 26.39
CA PHE A 41 11.28 41.38 25.71
C PHE A 41 11.57 41.42 24.20
N PHE A 42 12.84 41.37 23.81
CA PHE A 42 13.24 41.28 22.41
C PHE A 42 12.64 40.06 21.71
N LEU A 43 12.74 38.87 22.34
CA LEU A 43 12.15 37.64 21.81
C LEU A 43 10.62 37.74 21.72
N LEU A 44 9.93 38.33 22.70
CA LEU A 44 8.48 38.55 22.63
C LEU A 44 8.08 39.44 21.43
N VAL A 45 8.81 40.53 21.21
CA VAL A 45 8.62 41.40 20.03
C VAL A 45 8.88 40.62 18.75
N GLN A 46 9.98 39.87 18.68
CA GLN A 46 10.33 39.03 17.54
C GLN A 46 9.25 37.97 17.26
N GLN A 47 8.72 37.30 18.28
CA GLN A 47 7.64 36.32 18.14
C GLN A 47 6.35 36.96 17.62
N ALA A 48 5.98 38.15 18.11
CA ALA A 48 4.80 38.85 17.64
C ALA A 48 4.91 39.30 16.18
N ILE A 49 6.06 39.87 15.79
CA ILE A 49 6.30 40.32 14.41
C ILE A 49 6.30 39.12 13.47
N THR A 50 7.11 38.10 13.78
CA THR A 50 7.21 36.90 12.93
C THR A 50 5.88 36.15 12.87
N GLY A 51 5.18 35.98 14.00
CA GLY A 51 3.88 35.34 14.07
C GLY A 51 2.80 36.08 13.28
N PHE A 52 2.81 37.42 13.29
CA PHE A 52 1.90 38.22 12.47
C PHE A 52 2.08 37.95 10.97
N PHE A 53 3.32 37.99 10.47
CA PHE A 53 3.59 37.73 9.04
C PHE A 53 3.36 36.27 8.63
N LEU A 54 3.56 35.32 9.55
CA LEU A 54 3.17 33.92 9.31
C LEU A 54 1.64 33.78 9.24
N TRP A 55 0.91 34.47 10.13
CA TRP A 55 -0.55 34.46 10.13
C TRP A 55 -1.13 34.98 8.80
N THR A 56 -0.55 36.00 8.17
CA THR A 56 -1.08 36.51 6.88
C THR A 56 -0.98 35.51 5.72
N HIS A 57 -0.20 34.43 5.86
CA HIS A 57 0.00 33.42 4.81
C HIS A 57 -0.45 32.01 5.23
N TYR A 58 -0.82 31.80 6.49
CA TYR A 58 -1.21 30.52 7.03
C TYR A 58 -2.71 30.26 6.85
N SER A 59 -3.07 29.06 6.38
CA SER A 59 -4.47 28.66 6.17
C SER A 59 -4.85 27.49 7.10
N PRO A 60 -5.62 27.73 8.19
CA PRO A 60 -5.93 26.72 9.21
C PRO A 60 -7.01 25.73 8.74
N SER A 61 -6.64 24.78 7.89
CA SER A 61 -7.49 23.64 7.51
C SER A 61 -6.66 22.37 7.37
N SER A 62 -7.23 21.20 7.68
CA SER A 62 -6.56 19.92 7.49
C SER A 62 -6.18 19.60 6.04
N GLN A 63 -6.70 20.36 5.06
CA GLN A 63 -6.37 20.27 3.63
C GLN A 63 -5.44 21.39 3.12
N THR A 64 -5.18 22.42 3.93
CA THR A 64 -4.39 23.60 3.47
C THR A 64 -3.30 24.04 4.43
N ALA A 65 -3.25 23.50 5.65
CA ALA A 65 -2.32 23.95 6.68
C ALA A 65 -0.88 23.56 6.33
N TRP A 66 -0.63 22.30 6.02
CA TRP A 66 0.69 21.83 5.60
C TRP A 66 1.12 22.55 4.31
N GLU A 67 0.21 22.73 3.37
CA GLU A 67 0.39 23.39 2.08
C GLU A 67 0.77 24.86 2.25
N SER A 68 0.10 25.57 3.16
CA SER A 68 0.43 26.96 3.48
C SER A 68 1.78 27.07 4.16
N VAL A 69 2.17 26.10 5.00
CA VAL A 69 3.49 26.06 5.63
C VAL A 69 4.58 25.72 4.62
N TYR A 70 4.31 24.82 3.67
CA TYR A 70 5.16 24.55 2.52
C TYR A 70 5.34 25.82 1.67
N PHE A 71 4.25 26.52 1.36
CA PHE A 71 4.29 27.79 0.62
C PHE A 71 5.16 28.83 1.33
N ILE A 72 4.97 29.01 2.64
CA ILE A 72 5.79 29.90 3.46
C ILE A 72 7.27 29.48 3.41
N GLN A 73 7.57 28.20 3.57
CA GLN A 73 8.94 27.70 3.63
C GLN A 73 9.67 27.85 2.27
N TYR A 74 9.04 27.39 1.19
CA TYR A 74 9.70 27.15 -0.10
C TYR A 74 9.39 28.20 -1.18
N GLN A 75 8.25 28.88 -1.12
CA GLN A 75 7.81 29.77 -2.20
C GLN A 75 7.95 31.26 -1.84
N ILE A 76 7.78 31.62 -0.57
CA ILE A 76 7.94 33.02 -0.12
C ILE A 76 9.45 33.35 -0.01
N PRO A 77 9.93 34.45 -0.63
CA PRO A 77 11.29 34.92 -0.42
C PRO A 77 11.60 35.13 1.07
N LEU A 78 12.65 34.48 1.58
CA LEU A 78 13.02 34.47 3.00
C LEU A 78 11.95 33.92 3.96
N GLY A 79 10.93 33.22 3.46
CA GLY A 79 9.90 32.65 4.31
C GLY A 79 10.41 31.51 5.20
N TRP A 80 11.39 30.72 4.74
CA TRP A 80 12.14 29.78 5.59
C TRP A 80 12.80 30.46 6.79
N LEU A 81 13.35 31.66 6.60
CA LEU A 81 14.00 32.44 7.64
C LEU A 81 12.96 32.98 8.62
N LEU A 82 11.87 33.56 8.10
CA LEU A 82 10.75 34.04 8.91
C LEU A 82 10.20 32.93 9.82
N ARG A 83 9.93 31.76 9.25
CA ARG A 83 9.43 30.57 9.95
C ARG A 83 10.45 30.02 10.95
N GLY A 84 11.72 29.95 10.55
CA GLY A 84 12.81 29.51 11.43
C GLY A 84 13.02 30.43 12.63
N LEU A 85 13.04 31.75 12.43
CA LEU A 85 13.12 32.73 13.51
C LEU A 85 11.95 32.60 14.49
N HIS A 86 10.73 32.38 13.99
CA HIS A 86 9.57 32.13 14.85
C HIS A 86 9.75 30.88 15.70
N TYR A 87 10.01 29.73 15.05
CA TYR A 87 10.18 28.45 15.71
C TYR A 87 11.33 28.44 16.73
N TRP A 88 12.56 28.74 16.30
CA TRP A 88 13.74 28.70 17.18
C TRP A 88 13.72 29.81 18.22
N GLY A 89 13.18 30.99 17.88
CA GLY A 89 13.00 32.07 18.84
C GLY A 89 12.04 31.69 19.98
N ALA A 90 11.00 30.89 19.71
CA ALA A 90 10.08 30.41 20.73
C ALA A 90 10.77 29.42 21.69
N GLN A 91 11.61 28.52 21.15
CA GLN A 91 12.41 27.59 21.95
C GLN A 91 13.37 28.32 22.89
N VAL A 92 14.08 29.33 22.37
CA VAL A 92 14.99 30.17 23.17
C VAL A 92 14.22 30.98 24.22
N LEU A 93 13.05 31.52 23.88
CA LEU A 93 12.19 32.26 24.81
C LEU A 93 11.77 31.42 26.02
N VAL A 94 11.33 30.17 25.79
CA VAL A 94 10.98 29.22 26.87
C VAL A 94 12.21 28.94 27.76
N GLY A 95 13.37 28.71 27.15
CA GLY A 95 14.62 28.51 27.89
C GLY A 95 14.98 29.70 28.79
N PHE A 96 14.92 30.93 28.28
CA PHE A 96 15.18 32.14 29.07
C PHE A 96 14.12 32.40 30.14
N LEU A 97 12.84 32.14 29.87
CA LEU A 97 11.76 32.21 30.87
C LEU A 97 12.06 31.27 32.05
N GLY A 98 12.38 30.01 31.77
CA GLY A 98 12.78 29.03 32.79
C GLY A 98 14.02 29.47 33.56
N LEU A 99 15.09 29.87 32.86
CA LEU A 99 16.34 30.32 33.47
C LEU A 99 16.09 31.50 34.43
N THR A 100 15.30 32.50 34.04
CA THR A 100 15.00 33.64 34.92
C THR A 100 14.22 33.26 36.18
N ILE A 101 13.40 32.21 36.14
CA ILE A 101 12.72 31.67 37.33
C ILE A 101 13.75 30.99 38.24
N LEU A 102 14.61 30.14 37.69
CA LEU A 102 15.68 29.46 38.45
C LEU A 102 16.59 30.47 39.16
N ILE A 103 17.03 31.49 38.44
CA ILE A 103 17.88 32.56 38.97
C ILE A 103 17.23 33.24 40.17
N ARG A 104 15.94 33.60 40.06
CA ARG A 104 15.21 34.19 41.19
C ARG A 104 15.21 33.23 42.37
N ILE A 105 14.92 31.94 42.14
CA ILE A 105 14.90 30.92 43.20
C ILE A 105 16.25 30.82 43.91
N PHE A 106 17.37 30.74 43.19
CA PHE A 106 18.70 30.65 43.78
C PHE A 106 19.15 31.94 44.49
N THR A 107 18.74 33.10 43.99
CA THR A 107 19.11 34.42 44.56
C THR A 107 18.16 34.92 45.64
N ARG A 108 17.11 34.14 45.98
CA ARG A 108 16.02 34.54 46.89
C ARG A 108 15.21 35.75 46.41
N PHE A 109 15.32 36.15 45.15
CA PHE A 109 14.72 37.37 44.59
C PHE A 109 13.24 37.20 44.16
N TYR A 110 12.49 36.39 44.92
CA TYR A 110 11.07 36.07 44.70
C TYR A 110 10.21 36.28 45.94
N THR A 111 10.80 36.59 47.09
CA THR A 111 10.09 36.89 48.34
C THR A 111 9.61 38.35 48.40
N ALA A 112 8.83 38.70 49.43
CA ALA A 112 8.29 40.05 49.65
C ALA A 112 9.28 41.19 49.36
N PRO A 113 8.89 42.22 48.58
CA PRO A 113 7.56 42.50 48.00
C PRO A 113 7.34 41.98 46.56
N ARG A 114 8.02 40.89 46.15
CA ARG A 114 8.10 40.45 44.74
C ARG A 114 7.28 39.18 44.43
N GLU A 115 6.38 38.75 45.32
CA GLU A 115 5.61 37.50 45.13
C GLU A 115 4.80 37.53 43.83
N TRP A 116 4.08 38.63 43.57
CA TRP A 116 3.32 38.82 42.32
C TRP A 116 4.21 38.89 41.08
N VAL A 117 5.43 39.40 41.20
CA VAL A 117 6.40 39.42 40.10
C VAL A 117 6.85 37.99 39.77
N PHE A 118 7.02 37.14 40.78
CA PHE A 118 7.33 35.73 40.59
C PHE A 118 6.16 34.96 39.96
N TRP A 119 4.93 35.12 40.47
CA TRP A 119 3.77 34.42 39.90
C TRP A 119 3.44 34.84 38.47
N THR A 120 3.53 36.13 38.16
CA THR A 120 3.36 36.58 36.76
C THR A 120 4.44 36.04 35.84
N ARG A 121 5.66 35.82 36.33
CA ARG A 121 6.73 35.15 35.56
C ARG A 121 6.41 33.67 35.31
N LEU A 122 5.89 32.98 36.31
CA LEU A 122 5.45 31.60 36.19
C LEU A 122 4.31 31.45 35.17
N LEU A 123 3.32 32.37 35.22
CA LEU A 123 2.24 32.43 34.24
C LEU A 123 2.74 32.71 32.83
N LEU A 124 3.71 33.61 32.65
CA LEU A 124 4.35 33.84 31.35
C LEU A 124 5.01 32.57 30.79
N LEU A 125 5.72 31.81 31.63
CA LEU A 125 6.28 30.51 31.21
C LEU A 125 5.18 29.52 30.83
N ALA A 126 4.11 29.42 31.62
CA ALA A 126 2.99 28.52 31.34
C ALA A 126 2.29 28.87 30.02
N PHE A 127 2.06 30.16 29.75
CA PHE A 127 1.49 30.62 28.48
C PHE A 127 2.44 30.39 27.29
N ALA A 128 3.74 30.60 27.46
CA ALA A 128 4.73 30.31 26.42
C ALA A 128 4.78 28.80 26.09
N LEU A 129 4.76 27.94 27.11
CA LEU A 129 4.65 26.49 26.93
C LEU A 129 3.33 26.11 26.21
N GLY A 130 2.21 26.72 26.59
CA GLY A 130 0.92 26.54 25.90
C GLY A 130 0.94 26.99 24.43
N ALA A 131 1.62 28.10 24.14
CA ALA A 131 1.83 28.57 22.77
C ALA A 131 2.65 27.55 21.95
N CYS A 132 3.73 26.99 22.49
CA CYS A 132 4.50 25.93 21.83
C CYS A 132 3.63 24.69 21.55
N LEU A 133 2.90 24.19 22.56
CA LEU A 133 2.02 23.02 22.41
C LEU A 133 1.00 23.19 21.29
N THR A 134 0.37 24.36 21.24
CA THR A 134 -0.64 24.66 20.23
C THR A 134 -0.02 24.90 18.87
N GLY A 135 1.14 25.57 18.81
CA GLY A 135 1.89 25.88 17.59
C GLY A 135 2.44 24.64 16.87
N ASP A 136 2.83 23.59 17.61
CA ASP A 136 3.32 22.33 17.03
C ASP A 136 2.34 21.75 16.01
N LEU A 137 1.04 21.78 16.33
CA LEU A 137 -0.03 21.20 15.50
C LEU A 137 -0.27 22.00 14.22
N LEU A 138 0.03 23.30 14.20
CA LEU A 138 -0.26 24.18 13.05
C LEU A 138 0.54 23.80 11.80
N ARG A 139 1.64 23.05 11.94
CA ARG A 139 2.39 22.52 10.78
C ARG A 139 1.63 21.44 10.02
N TRP A 140 0.69 20.76 10.69
CA TRP A 140 -0.08 19.63 10.16
C TRP A 140 0.79 18.58 9.45
N ASP A 141 1.99 18.34 9.97
CA ASP A 141 2.87 17.25 9.57
C ASP A 141 2.65 16.02 10.48
N GLN A 142 3.16 14.86 10.05
CA GLN A 142 3.01 13.59 10.76
C GLN A 142 3.39 13.68 12.25
N GLU A 143 4.51 14.34 12.55
CA GLU A 143 4.99 14.50 13.93
C GLU A 143 4.07 15.41 14.76
N GLY A 144 3.74 16.61 14.25
CA GLY A 144 2.88 17.57 14.93
C GLY A 144 1.47 17.02 15.17
N TYR A 145 0.92 16.28 14.21
CA TYR A 145 -0.37 15.60 14.32
C TYR A 145 -0.33 14.50 15.39
N ALA A 146 0.53 13.50 15.22
CA ALA A 146 0.58 12.32 16.10
C ALA A 146 0.97 12.66 17.54
N ALA A 147 1.93 13.58 17.73
CA ALA A 147 2.32 14.04 19.07
C ALA A 147 1.17 14.80 19.76
N THR A 148 0.42 15.62 19.03
CA THR A 148 -0.70 16.38 19.61
C THR A 148 -1.91 15.50 19.87
N GLN A 149 -2.24 14.58 18.96
CA GLN A 149 -3.31 13.60 19.17
C GLN A 149 -3.06 12.78 20.45
N THR A 150 -1.82 12.33 20.66
CA THR A 150 -1.39 11.63 21.88
C THR A 150 -1.53 12.52 23.13
N ARG A 151 -1.13 13.79 23.07
CA ARG A 151 -1.25 14.73 24.20
C ARG A 151 -2.72 15.00 24.57
N VAL A 152 -3.57 15.18 23.56
CA VAL A 152 -5.00 15.47 23.76
C VAL A 152 -5.73 14.23 24.29
N SER A 153 -5.37 13.03 23.86
CA SER A 153 -5.98 11.78 24.36
C SER A 153 -5.77 11.57 25.86
N PHE A 154 -4.69 12.12 26.44
CA PHE A 154 -4.47 12.09 27.89
C PHE A 154 -5.58 12.79 28.69
N LEU A 155 -6.34 13.72 28.11
CA LEU A 155 -7.50 14.31 28.78
C LEU A 155 -8.52 13.25 29.20
N MET A 156 -8.62 12.15 28.45
CA MET A 156 -9.52 11.04 28.81
C MET A 156 -9.15 10.35 30.13
N LEU A 157 -7.91 10.52 30.62
CA LEU A 157 -7.48 9.98 31.91
C LEU A 157 -8.10 10.74 33.11
N LEU A 158 -8.60 11.96 32.91
CA LEU A 158 -9.22 12.73 33.98
C LEU A 158 -10.60 12.15 34.31
N PRO A 159 -10.83 11.71 35.57
CA PRO A 159 -12.08 11.10 35.93
C PRO A 159 -13.21 12.15 35.87
N GLN A 160 -14.43 11.70 35.53
CA GLN A 160 -15.67 12.48 35.40
C GLN A 160 -15.70 13.56 34.30
N ILE A 161 -14.63 14.35 34.11
CA ILE A 161 -14.59 15.50 33.19
C ILE A 161 -13.78 15.24 31.92
N GLY A 162 -12.95 14.19 31.88
CA GLY A 162 -11.99 13.96 30.81
C GLY A 162 -12.60 13.81 29.42
N GLY A 163 -13.69 13.04 29.30
CA GLY A 163 -14.40 12.89 28.03
C GLY A 163 -14.99 14.20 27.50
N ALA A 164 -15.51 15.06 28.38
CA ALA A 164 -16.03 16.37 27.99
C ALA A 164 -14.90 17.31 27.54
N LEU A 165 -13.77 17.31 28.26
CA LEU A 165 -12.59 18.10 27.89
C LEU A 165 -11.97 17.62 26.57
N TYR A 166 -11.89 16.31 26.34
CA TYR A 166 -11.42 15.75 25.07
C TYR A 166 -12.31 16.19 23.91
N ARG A 167 -13.64 16.05 24.04
CA ARG A 167 -14.60 16.50 23.00
C ARG A 167 -14.54 18.00 22.77
N LEU A 168 -14.28 18.79 23.82
CA LEU A 168 -14.09 20.24 23.69
C LEU A 168 -12.79 20.58 22.95
N ALA A 169 -11.69 19.88 23.23
CA ALA A 169 -10.41 20.09 22.56
C ALA A 169 -10.45 19.66 21.09
N VAL A 170 -10.99 18.46 20.81
CA VAL A 170 -11.06 17.87 19.47
C VAL A 170 -12.12 18.55 18.61
N GLY A 171 -13.29 18.82 19.20
CA GLY A 171 -14.36 19.57 18.56
C GLY A 171 -15.23 18.84 17.56
N GLY A 172 -14.93 17.58 17.27
CA GLY A 172 -15.74 16.69 16.45
C GLY A 172 -15.72 15.26 17.00
N ALA A 173 -16.23 14.32 16.21
CA ALA A 173 -16.13 12.89 16.51
C ALA A 173 -14.67 12.41 16.52
N GLU A 174 -13.83 13.02 15.68
CA GLU A 174 -12.44 12.64 15.45
C GLU A 174 -11.51 13.86 15.39
N PHE A 175 -10.22 13.59 15.57
CA PHE A 175 -9.15 14.59 15.52
C PHE A 175 -8.93 15.04 14.06
N GLY A 176 -9.19 16.31 13.76
CA GLY A 176 -9.20 16.79 12.37
C GLY A 176 -9.35 18.30 12.22
N HIS A 177 -10.05 18.74 11.17
CA HIS A 177 -10.19 20.16 10.79
C HIS A 177 -10.66 21.08 11.95
N LEU A 178 -11.68 20.68 12.70
CA LEU A 178 -12.20 21.47 13.83
C LEU A 178 -11.19 21.57 14.99
N THR A 179 -10.35 20.55 15.17
CA THR A 179 -9.27 20.58 16.17
C THR A 179 -8.23 21.63 15.79
N LEU A 180 -7.79 21.59 14.53
CA LEU A 180 -6.77 22.50 14.01
C LEU A 180 -7.18 23.98 14.10
N THR A 181 -8.41 24.30 13.69
CA THR A 181 -8.93 25.68 13.74
C THR A 181 -9.03 26.21 15.18
N ARG A 182 -9.40 25.37 16.14
CA ARG A 182 -9.41 25.73 17.57
C ARG A 182 -8.01 25.92 18.13
N PHE A 183 -7.07 25.04 17.77
CA PHE A 183 -5.68 25.16 18.19
C PHE A 183 -5.02 26.42 17.61
N PHE A 184 -5.36 26.79 16.38
CA PHE A 184 -4.96 28.06 15.79
C PHE A 184 -5.49 29.27 16.59
N ALA A 185 -6.78 29.26 16.96
CA ALA A 185 -7.36 30.31 17.79
C ALA A 185 -6.73 30.35 19.20
N LEU A 186 -6.46 29.19 19.81
CA LEU A 186 -5.75 29.10 21.09
C LEU A 186 -4.34 29.70 20.99
N HIS A 187 -3.60 29.37 19.92
CA HIS A 187 -2.24 29.81 19.71
C HIS A 187 -2.15 31.34 19.55
N VAL A 188 -2.92 31.91 18.62
CA VAL A 188 -2.84 33.34 18.29
C VAL A 188 -3.59 34.20 19.31
N ALA A 189 -4.85 33.88 19.60
CA ALA A 189 -5.70 34.75 20.41
C ALA A 189 -5.46 34.55 21.90
N ILE A 190 -5.56 33.32 22.42
CA ILE A 190 -5.51 33.09 23.86
C ILE A 190 -4.06 33.18 24.37
N PHE A 191 -3.14 32.41 23.79
CA PHE A 191 -1.75 32.42 24.23
C PHE A 191 -0.99 33.64 23.70
N GLY A 192 -1.09 33.97 22.42
CA GLY A 192 -0.39 35.12 21.83
C GLY A 192 -0.74 36.46 22.50
N ILE A 193 -2.02 36.84 22.53
CA ILE A 193 -2.45 38.09 23.20
C ILE A 193 -2.26 37.98 24.72
N GLY A 194 -2.56 36.83 25.32
CA GLY A 194 -2.39 36.60 26.75
C GLY A 194 -0.96 36.83 27.24
N ILE A 195 0.05 36.40 26.48
CA ILE A 195 1.47 36.64 26.79
C ILE A 195 1.76 38.14 26.84
N TRP A 196 1.23 38.93 25.91
CA TRP A 196 1.42 40.39 25.91
C TRP A 196 0.76 41.08 27.10
N LEU A 197 -0.48 40.70 27.42
CA LEU A 197 -1.18 41.22 28.59
C LEU A 197 -0.43 40.87 29.89
N LEU A 198 0.05 39.63 30.01
CA LEU A 198 0.86 39.19 31.14
C LEU A 198 2.23 39.88 31.19
N ALA A 199 2.86 40.17 30.04
CA ALA A 199 4.13 40.90 29.99
C ALA A 199 3.97 42.35 30.47
N LEU A 200 2.87 43.01 30.07
CA LEU A 200 2.52 44.36 30.56
C LEU A 200 2.23 44.35 32.07
N ALA A 201 1.45 43.37 32.55
CA ALA A 201 1.17 43.20 33.97
C ALA A 201 2.47 42.94 34.77
N HIS A 202 3.34 42.06 34.25
CA HIS A 202 4.64 41.76 34.85
C HIS A 202 5.53 43.00 34.93
N ALA A 203 5.58 43.82 33.88
CA ALA A 203 6.34 45.06 33.88
C ALA A 203 5.78 46.07 34.91
N ALA A 204 4.46 46.23 34.99
CA ALA A 204 3.81 47.10 35.97
C ALA A 204 4.08 46.65 37.42
N LEU A 205 3.94 45.36 37.70
CA LEU A 205 4.20 44.78 39.01
C LEU A 205 5.68 44.84 39.39
N SER A 206 6.59 44.65 38.43
CA SER A 206 8.02 44.78 38.65
C SER A 206 8.40 46.20 39.05
N ARG A 207 7.86 47.21 38.37
CA ARG A 207 8.06 48.63 38.74
C ARG A 207 7.50 48.95 40.12
N ARG A 208 6.31 48.43 40.45
CA ARG A 208 5.72 48.61 41.79
C ARG A 208 6.60 48.00 42.88
N ALA A 209 7.09 46.78 42.65
CA ALA A 209 7.96 46.10 43.61
C ALA A 209 9.32 46.80 43.76
N ALA A 210 9.88 47.37 42.69
CA ALA A 210 11.12 48.16 42.73
C ALA A 210 10.95 49.42 43.60
N ARG A 211 9.87 50.19 43.40
CA ARG A 211 9.56 51.38 44.23
C ARG A 211 9.43 51.03 45.71
N ALA A 212 8.73 49.94 46.03
CA ALA A 212 8.58 49.47 47.41
C ALA A 212 9.90 49.03 48.09
N VAL A 213 10.95 48.80 47.31
CA VAL A 213 12.30 48.46 47.81
C VAL A 213 13.14 49.71 47.98
N GLU A 214 13.00 50.70 47.09
CA GLU A 214 13.64 52.01 47.17
C GLU A 214 13.13 52.84 48.36
N GLU A 215 11.85 52.68 48.72
CA GLU A 215 11.24 53.33 49.90
C GLU A 215 11.70 52.77 51.26
N ARG A 216 12.47 51.67 51.30
CA ARG A 216 13.02 51.15 52.57
C ARG A 216 14.28 51.92 52.97
N PRO A 217 14.46 52.31 54.24
CA PRO A 217 15.70 52.95 54.70
C PRO A 217 16.89 52.05 54.39
N GLN A 218 17.87 52.57 53.65
CA GLN A 218 19.10 51.85 53.32
C GLN A 218 20.30 52.47 54.05
N ASP A 219 21.09 51.63 54.72
CA ASP A 219 22.28 52.03 55.48
C ASP A 219 23.55 52.24 54.61
N TYR A 220 23.44 52.17 53.27
CA TYR A 220 24.60 52.31 52.38
C TYR A 220 24.26 53.03 51.06
N PRO A 221 25.15 53.91 50.55
CA PRO A 221 24.96 54.57 49.27
C PRO A 221 25.08 53.58 48.12
N LEU A 222 24.01 53.44 47.36
CA LEU A 222 24.02 52.70 46.10
C LEU A 222 24.82 53.47 45.06
N ALA A 223 25.91 52.89 44.58
CA ALA A 223 26.58 53.37 43.38
C ALA A 223 25.58 53.34 42.22
N ARG A 224 25.20 54.50 41.70
CA ARG A 224 24.39 54.60 40.47
C ARG A 224 25.28 54.16 39.31
N PRO A 225 24.99 53.03 38.64
CA PRO A 225 25.77 52.65 37.46
C PRO A 225 25.65 53.74 36.39
N ASP A 226 26.70 53.94 35.58
CA ASP A 226 26.61 54.77 34.39
C ASP A 226 25.43 54.30 33.53
N PRO A 227 24.43 55.15 33.20
CA PRO A 227 23.26 54.76 32.43
C PRO A 227 23.57 54.22 31.02
N ARG A 228 24.74 54.55 30.44
CA ARG A 228 25.09 54.19 29.05
C ARG A 228 25.68 52.78 28.92
N PHE A 229 26.46 52.34 29.90
CA PHE A 229 27.10 51.03 29.92
C PHE A 229 26.12 49.81 29.88
N PRO A 230 24.98 49.80 30.61
CA PRO A 230 24.04 48.68 30.57
C PRO A 230 23.23 48.61 29.27
N VAL A 231 22.97 49.72 28.57
CA VAL A 231 22.18 49.72 27.32
C VAL A 231 22.96 49.06 26.18
N VAL A 232 24.25 49.36 26.04
CA VAL A 232 25.11 48.74 25.01
C VAL A 232 25.21 47.23 25.24
N ILE A 233 25.44 46.79 26.48
CA ILE A 233 25.55 45.36 26.82
C ILE A 233 24.23 44.63 26.58
N GLN A 234 23.08 45.23 26.91
CA GLN A 234 21.76 44.66 26.58
C GLN A 234 21.55 44.56 25.07
N GLY A 235 21.93 45.59 24.30
CA GLY A 235 21.89 45.56 22.85
C GLY A 235 22.75 44.45 22.26
N VAL A 236 23.99 44.30 22.76
CA VAL A 236 24.89 43.21 22.38
C VAL A 236 24.29 41.85 22.72
N ALA A 237 23.68 41.68 23.89
CA ALA A 237 23.05 40.42 24.27
C ALA A 237 21.83 40.05 23.40
N CYS A 238 21.00 41.04 23.03
CA CYS A 238 19.91 40.83 22.07
C CYS A 238 20.46 40.46 20.69
N LEU A 239 21.54 41.11 20.24
CA LEU A 239 22.21 40.77 18.99
C LEU A 239 22.79 39.35 19.02
N VAL A 240 23.48 38.97 20.10
CA VAL A 240 23.99 37.61 20.29
C VAL A 240 22.85 36.60 20.29
N THR A 241 21.73 36.91 20.95
CA THR A 241 20.55 36.04 20.94
C THR A 241 19.97 35.89 19.53
N LEU A 242 19.86 36.99 18.78
CA LEU A 242 19.42 36.94 17.38
C LEU A 242 20.38 36.12 16.52
N ILE A 243 21.70 36.27 16.72
CA ILE A 243 22.71 35.45 16.04
C ILE A 243 22.53 33.97 16.41
N VAL A 244 22.29 33.63 17.68
CA VAL A 244 22.05 32.24 18.10
C VAL A 244 20.78 31.67 17.46
N VAL A 245 19.69 32.43 17.44
CA VAL A 245 18.43 32.02 16.78
C VAL A 245 18.62 31.87 15.27
N PHE A 246 19.37 32.79 14.65
CA PHE A 246 19.73 32.72 13.24
C PHE A 246 20.61 31.51 12.94
N LEU A 247 21.60 31.24 13.79
CA LEU A 247 22.44 30.05 13.69
C LEU A 247 21.59 28.80 13.81
N PHE A 248 20.67 28.69 14.78
CA PHE A 248 19.74 27.54 14.86
C PHE A 248 18.89 27.41 13.59
N THR A 249 18.43 28.53 13.05
CA THR A 249 17.68 28.59 11.79
C THR A 249 18.53 28.08 10.61
N CYS A 250 19.85 28.33 10.61
CA CYS A 250 20.79 27.82 9.61
C CYS A 250 21.37 26.43 9.97
N GLN A 251 21.27 25.97 11.22
CA GLN A 251 21.97 24.80 11.80
C GLN A 251 21.31 23.45 11.55
N GLN A 252 20.25 23.40 10.73
CA GLN A 252 20.02 22.21 9.91
C GLN A 252 21.25 21.88 9.02
N GLY A 253 22.32 22.72 9.03
CA GLY A 253 23.67 22.20 9.30
C GLY A 253 24.67 23.22 9.89
N LEU A 254 25.46 22.84 10.90
CA LEU A 254 26.82 23.40 11.07
C LEU A 254 27.67 23.20 9.79
N PRO A 255 27.48 22.10 9.03
CA PRO A 255 27.95 21.98 7.65
C PRO A 255 27.21 22.88 6.64
N GLY A 256 25.99 23.36 6.94
CA GLY A 256 25.14 24.16 6.06
C GLY A 256 25.66 25.58 5.82
N LEU A 257 26.33 26.18 6.81
CA LEU A 257 27.08 27.42 6.61
C LEU A 257 28.25 27.27 5.62
N GLY A 258 28.86 26.07 5.56
CA GLY A 258 29.96 25.73 4.66
C GLY A 258 29.56 25.02 3.36
N SER A 259 28.29 24.64 3.20
CA SER A 259 27.78 23.93 2.04
C SER A 259 27.22 24.92 1.02
N LEU A 260 27.89 25.03 -0.14
CA LEU A 260 27.42 25.85 -1.25
C LEU A 260 25.98 25.47 -1.68
N ALA A 261 25.63 24.18 -1.60
CA ALA A 261 24.28 23.68 -1.92
C ALA A 261 23.22 24.24 -0.96
N ALA A 262 23.52 24.35 0.34
CA ALA A 262 22.58 24.90 1.31
C ALA A 262 22.28 26.39 1.05
N TRP A 263 23.25 27.15 0.52
CA TRP A 263 23.04 28.54 0.12
C TRP A 263 22.34 28.70 -1.24
N GLN A 264 22.44 27.70 -2.11
CA GLN A 264 21.72 27.65 -3.39
C GLN A 264 20.25 27.28 -3.20
N SER A 265 19.92 26.40 -2.25
CA SER A 265 18.54 26.07 -1.86
C SER A 265 18.31 26.17 -0.33
N PRO A 266 18.26 27.39 0.24
CA PRO A 266 18.11 27.57 1.69
C PRO A 266 16.83 26.99 2.27
N ALA A 267 15.73 27.01 1.51
CA ALA A 267 14.45 26.47 1.97
C ALA A 267 14.47 24.94 2.17
N GLU A 268 15.37 24.22 1.50
CA GLU A 268 15.51 22.76 1.62
C GLU A 268 16.41 22.36 2.80
N HIS A 269 17.33 23.24 3.20
CA HIS A 269 18.42 22.91 4.13
C HIS A 269 18.43 23.78 5.41
N MET A 270 17.59 24.81 5.48
CA MET A 270 17.53 25.79 6.56
C MET A 270 16.07 26.11 6.93
N GLY A 271 15.84 26.70 8.09
CA GLY A 271 14.52 27.03 8.61
C GLY A 271 14.09 26.16 9.78
N ALA A 272 12.77 25.96 9.90
CA ALA A 272 12.18 25.03 10.86
C ALA A 272 11.89 23.67 10.18
N PRO A 273 12.04 22.53 10.89
CA PRO A 273 11.70 21.22 10.34
C PRO A 273 10.26 21.16 9.85
N LEU A 274 10.04 20.59 8.67
CA LEU A 274 8.71 20.26 8.13
C LEU A 274 8.70 18.78 7.75
N GLY A 275 7.92 17.97 8.47
CA GLY A 275 7.75 16.55 8.15
C GLY A 275 6.81 16.33 6.96
N ALA A 276 6.59 15.07 6.63
CA ALA A 276 5.58 14.68 5.64
C ALA A 276 4.17 15.17 6.06
N PRO A 277 3.26 15.45 5.11
CA PRO A 277 1.87 15.79 5.41
C PRO A 277 1.25 14.75 6.36
N ALA A 278 0.50 15.20 7.36
CA ALA A 278 -0.12 14.30 8.33
C ALA A 278 -1.09 13.32 7.65
N ASP A 279 -0.91 12.02 7.91
CA ASP A 279 -1.90 11.00 7.57
C ASP A 279 -2.77 10.72 8.79
N THR A 280 -4.07 10.95 8.64
CA THR A 280 -5.05 10.79 9.73
C THR A 280 -5.55 9.35 9.88
N ASP A 281 -5.17 8.45 8.98
CA ASP A 281 -5.55 7.03 9.08
C ASP A 281 -4.81 6.38 10.25
N PRO A 282 -5.52 5.77 11.23
CA PRO A 282 -4.89 5.06 12.34
C PRO A 282 -3.93 3.95 11.90
N ALA A 283 -4.13 3.35 10.71
CA ALA A 283 -3.22 2.35 10.16
C ALA A 283 -1.84 2.92 9.77
N HIS A 284 -1.75 4.25 9.62
CA HIS A 284 -0.54 4.96 9.22
C HIS A 284 -0.01 5.88 10.35
N PHE A 285 -0.32 5.55 11.61
CA PHE A 285 0.13 6.34 12.74
C PHE A 285 1.66 6.45 12.82
N TYR A 286 2.16 7.68 12.94
CA TYR A 286 3.59 7.97 13.00
C TYR A 286 4.20 7.62 14.37
N ALA A 287 4.73 6.40 14.51
CA ALA A 287 5.28 5.88 15.76
C ALA A 287 6.51 6.65 16.31
N ALA A 288 7.25 7.34 15.44
CA ALA A 288 8.39 8.16 15.82
C ALA A 288 8.02 9.56 16.32
N ALA A 289 6.73 9.88 16.45
CA ALA A 289 6.30 11.17 16.99
C ALA A 289 6.83 11.38 18.42
N ARG A 290 7.48 12.52 18.65
CA ARG A 290 7.94 12.94 19.98
C ARG A 290 7.59 14.40 20.22
N PRO A 291 7.37 14.82 21.47
CA PRO A 291 7.18 16.23 21.76
C PRO A 291 8.53 16.97 21.78
N GLU A 292 8.44 18.29 21.67
CA GLU A 292 9.56 19.23 21.78
C GLU A 292 10.36 19.04 23.08
N TRP A 293 11.63 19.50 23.07
CA TRP A 293 12.58 19.33 24.18
C TRP A 293 12.02 19.81 25.53
N SER A 294 11.21 20.86 25.52
CA SER A 294 10.59 21.46 26.72
C SER A 294 9.58 20.54 27.41
N PHE A 295 9.02 19.56 26.69
CA PHE A 295 8.09 18.55 27.20
C PHE A 295 8.71 17.14 27.25
N ARG A 296 9.89 16.97 26.65
CA ARG A 296 10.55 15.67 26.49
C ARG A 296 10.81 14.95 27.80
N GLY A 297 11.18 15.68 28.86
CA GLY A 297 11.38 15.11 30.19
C GLY A 297 10.10 14.54 30.80
N LEU A 298 8.96 15.24 30.64
CA LEU A 298 7.66 14.76 31.10
C LEU A 298 7.18 13.55 30.29
N TYR A 299 7.44 13.53 28.98
CA TYR A 299 7.16 12.38 28.12
C TYR A 299 7.96 11.14 28.52
N GLY A 300 9.27 11.29 28.74
CA GLY A 300 10.11 10.19 29.23
C GLY A 300 9.66 9.66 30.58
N PHE A 301 9.25 10.57 31.49
CA PHE A 301 8.72 10.19 32.80
C PHE A 301 7.37 9.45 32.71
N SER A 302 6.46 9.88 31.82
CA SER A 302 5.14 9.28 31.70
C SER A 302 5.16 7.88 31.09
N ASN A 303 6.15 7.57 30.24
CA ASN A 303 6.32 6.25 29.63
C ASN A 303 6.72 5.14 30.62
N ILE A 304 7.13 5.51 31.85
CA ILE A 304 7.43 4.54 32.92
C ILE A 304 6.14 3.94 33.51
N PHE A 305 5.00 4.62 33.31
CA PHE A 305 3.72 4.23 33.89
C PHE A 305 2.82 3.54 32.85
N PRO A 306 2.28 2.35 33.15
CA PRO A 306 1.37 1.64 32.25
C PRO A 306 -0.08 2.15 32.38
N GLY A 307 -0.84 2.07 31.27
CA GLY A 307 -2.30 2.24 31.26
C GLY A 307 -2.80 3.52 31.93
N GLU A 308 -3.84 3.39 32.76
CA GLU A 308 -4.50 4.50 33.46
C GLU A 308 -3.61 5.19 34.49
N LEU A 309 -2.55 4.53 34.99
CA LEU A 309 -1.61 5.13 35.95
C LEU A 309 -0.83 6.30 35.35
N LYS A 310 -0.86 6.48 34.01
CA LYS A 310 -0.35 7.67 33.33
C LYS A 310 -0.97 8.98 33.83
N ILE A 311 -2.13 8.95 34.51
CA ILE A 311 -2.69 10.13 35.18
C ILE A 311 -1.73 10.75 36.21
N LEU A 312 -0.93 9.92 36.90
CA LEU A 312 -0.01 10.34 37.93
C LEU A 312 1.13 11.23 37.38
N PRO A 313 1.95 10.76 36.42
CA PRO A 313 3.03 11.57 35.86
C PRO A 313 2.57 12.73 34.99
N ILE A 314 1.33 12.69 34.46
CA ILE A 314 0.82 13.72 33.53
C ILE A 314 0.10 14.85 34.27
N PHE A 315 -0.76 14.54 35.24
CA PHE A 315 -1.60 15.55 35.91
C PHE A 315 -1.25 15.71 37.40
N VAL A 316 -1.19 14.61 38.16
CA VAL A 316 -1.10 14.69 39.63
C VAL A 316 0.26 15.21 40.07
N ILE A 317 1.35 14.59 39.62
CA ILE A 317 2.71 14.97 40.04
C ILE A 317 3.07 16.38 39.53
N PRO A 318 2.88 16.72 38.24
CA PRO A 318 3.11 18.10 37.79
C PRO A 318 2.22 19.13 38.49
N GLY A 319 0.96 18.77 38.81
CA GLY A 319 0.04 19.64 39.56
C GLY A 319 0.54 19.92 40.98
N LEU A 320 1.00 18.88 41.70
CA LEU A 320 1.62 19.04 43.03
C LEU A 320 2.91 19.86 42.96
N ILE A 321 3.76 19.62 41.95
CA ILE A 321 4.97 20.42 41.72
C ILE A 321 4.61 21.89 41.46
N ALA A 322 3.59 22.17 40.62
CA ALA A 322 3.14 23.52 40.35
C ALA A 322 2.65 24.22 41.62
N ILE A 323 1.88 23.54 42.47
CA ILE A 323 1.45 24.05 43.77
C ILE A 323 2.65 24.38 44.66
N LEU A 324 3.63 23.46 44.76
CA LEU A 324 4.86 23.69 45.53
C LEU A 324 5.62 24.93 45.02
N VAL A 325 5.78 25.07 43.69
CA VAL A 325 6.45 26.22 43.06
C VAL A 325 5.67 27.52 43.33
N ILE A 326 4.34 27.50 43.25
CA ILE A 326 3.49 28.67 43.56
C ILE A 326 3.66 29.11 45.02
N LEU A 327 3.82 28.16 45.95
CA LEU A 327 4.00 28.45 47.38
C LEU A 327 5.43 28.86 47.75
N MET A 328 6.42 28.70 46.87
CA MET A 328 7.82 29.03 47.15
C MET A 328 8.03 30.45 47.71
N PRO A 329 7.43 31.53 47.18
CA PRO A 329 7.58 32.89 47.73
C PRO A 329 7.20 33.03 49.20
N ILE A 330 6.27 32.21 49.67
CA ILE A 330 5.79 32.19 51.06
C ILE A 330 6.78 31.39 51.92
N LEU A 331 7.15 30.18 51.48
CA LEU A 331 8.10 29.31 52.18
C LEU A 331 9.51 29.93 52.27
N GLY A 332 9.93 30.64 51.23
CA GLY A 332 11.24 31.28 51.12
C GLY A 332 11.44 32.48 52.06
N ARG A 333 10.43 32.87 52.84
CA ARG A 333 10.54 33.95 53.85
C ARG A 333 11.52 33.62 54.98
N TRP A 334 11.79 32.34 55.21
CA TRP A 334 12.68 31.83 56.26
C TRP A 334 13.90 31.15 55.60
N GLN A 335 15.05 31.12 56.29
CA GLN A 335 16.29 30.56 55.70
C GLN A 335 16.15 29.07 55.36
N LEU A 336 15.57 28.26 56.25
CA LEU A 336 15.32 26.83 56.01
C LEU A 336 14.36 26.61 54.83
N GLY A 337 13.30 27.41 54.73
CA GLY A 337 12.36 27.31 53.61
C GLY A 337 12.97 27.71 52.27
N HIS A 338 13.93 28.64 52.26
CA HIS A 338 14.69 28.97 51.06
C HIS A 338 15.62 27.82 50.62
N ILE A 339 16.32 27.18 51.57
CA ILE A 339 17.15 26.00 51.30
C ILE A 339 16.27 24.86 50.76
N TRP A 340 15.10 24.63 51.38
CA TRP A 340 14.12 23.66 50.89
C TRP A 340 13.70 23.95 49.44
N ASN A 341 13.35 25.21 49.12
CA ASN A 341 12.99 25.59 47.75
C ASN A 341 14.12 25.30 46.76
N ILE A 342 15.38 25.60 47.12
CA ILE A 342 16.55 25.29 46.28
C ILE A 342 16.66 23.79 46.04
N LEU A 343 16.58 22.97 47.10
CA LEU A 343 16.67 21.51 47.00
C LEU A 343 15.56 20.94 46.12
N VAL A 344 14.31 21.37 46.33
CA VAL A 344 13.16 20.96 45.51
C VAL A 344 13.37 21.36 44.04
N THR A 345 13.83 22.57 43.77
CA THR A 345 14.13 23.01 42.41
C THR A 345 15.25 22.19 41.77
N LEU A 346 16.31 21.86 42.49
CA LEU A 346 17.39 21.00 41.99
C LEU A 346 16.89 19.59 41.66
N VAL A 347 16.00 19.02 42.48
CA VAL A 347 15.37 17.72 42.21
C VAL A 347 14.49 17.79 40.96
N ILE A 348 13.66 18.84 40.81
CA ILE A 348 12.80 19.02 39.64
C ILE A 348 13.64 19.15 38.36
N VAL A 349 14.63 20.05 38.36
CA VAL A 349 15.50 20.29 37.18
C VAL A 349 16.34 19.05 36.87
N GLY A 350 16.91 18.41 37.88
CA GLY A 350 17.68 17.17 37.73
C GLY A 350 16.84 16.02 37.18
N GLY A 351 15.60 15.86 37.69
CA GLY A 351 14.65 14.87 37.18
C GLY A 351 14.25 15.14 35.73
N LEU A 352 13.88 16.37 35.39
CA LEU A 352 13.55 16.74 34.01
C LEU A 352 14.73 16.53 33.05
N ALA A 353 15.95 16.90 33.46
CA ALA A 353 17.15 16.69 32.67
C ALA A 353 17.45 15.19 32.49
N TYR A 354 17.34 14.40 33.57
CA TYR A 354 17.53 12.95 33.52
C TYR A 354 16.53 12.27 32.58
N PHE A 355 15.24 12.53 32.72
CA PHE A 355 14.22 11.90 31.87
C PHE A 355 14.28 12.37 30.42
N THR A 356 14.68 13.62 30.18
CA THR A 356 14.95 14.12 28.82
C THR A 356 16.10 13.34 28.19
N TYR A 357 17.23 13.21 28.91
CA TYR A 357 18.38 12.44 28.45
C TYR A 357 18.03 10.96 28.23
N ALA A 358 17.34 10.33 29.19
CA ALA A 358 16.92 8.94 29.09
C ALA A 358 16.00 8.71 27.88
N SER A 359 15.09 9.65 27.61
CA SER A 359 14.20 9.58 26.43
C SER A 359 14.96 9.73 25.11
N TYR A 360 15.94 10.63 25.01
CA TYR A 360 16.79 10.70 23.81
C TYR A 360 17.65 9.45 23.63
N ARG A 361 18.23 8.94 24.73
CA ARG A 361 19.04 7.72 24.71
C ARG A 361 18.23 6.49 24.30
N HIS A 362 17.00 6.35 24.79
CA HIS A 362 16.10 5.28 24.37
C HIS A 362 15.89 5.31 22.86
N ASP A 363 15.48 6.46 22.33
CA ASP A 363 15.22 6.64 20.90
C ASP A 363 16.48 6.42 20.04
N TRP A 364 17.67 6.81 20.49
CA TRP A 364 18.92 6.53 19.77
C TRP A 364 19.28 5.05 19.68
N LEU A 365 18.81 4.23 20.63
CA LEU A 365 19.09 2.79 20.68
C LEU A 365 17.96 1.94 20.09
N ASP A 366 16.77 2.52 19.93
CA ASP A 366 15.58 1.86 19.41
C ASP A 366 15.60 1.82 17.88
N ALA A 367 15.80 0.62 17.31
CA ALA A 367 15.87 0.42 15.87
C ALA A 367 14.54 0.72 15.15
N ASP A 368 13.40 0.40 15.77
CA ASP A 368 12.08 0.64 15.20
C ASP A 368 11.80 2.14 15.14
N PHE A 369 12.18 2.88 16.19
CA PHE A 369 12.13 4.33 16.20
C PHE A 369 12.98 4.94 15.07
N GLN A 370 14.24 4.48 14.91
CA GLN A 370 15.10 5.00 13.84
C GLN A 370 14.55 4.68 12.44
N LYS A 371 13.98 3.48 12.24
CA LYS A 371 13.32 3.10 11.00
C LYS A 371 12.10 3.98 10.70
N ALA A 372 11.22 4.16 11.68
CA ALA A 372 10.02 5.00 11.53
C ALA A 372 10.38 6.47 11.26
N ARG A 373 11.41 7.00 11.95
CA ARG A 373 11.91 8.36 11.71
C ARG A 373 12.50 8.50 10.31
N ALA A 374 13.33 7.56 9.86
CA ALA A 374 13.92 7.58 8.53
C ALA A 374 12.85 7.52 7.43
N ALA A 375 11.83 6.67 7.61
CA ALA A 375 10.69 6.59 6.70
C ALA A 375 9.92 7.93 6.63
N GLY A 376 9.65 8.57 7.77
CA GLY A 376 9.01 9.90 7.79
C GLY A 376 9.84 11.00 7.12
N GLU A 377 11.17 10.98 7.28
CA GLU A 377 12.08 11.90 6.59
C GLU A 377 12.13 11.63 5.06
N GLU A 378 12.05 10.37 4.64
CA GLU A 378 11.98 9.98 3.22
C GLU A 378 10.65 10.41 2.59
N GLU A 379 9.52 10.18 3.26
CA GLU A 379 8.20 10.64 2.81
C GLU A 379 8.13 12.17 2.69
N ALA A 380 8.76 12.91 3.62
CA ALA A 380 8.85 14.36 3.54
C ALA A 380 9.59 14.82 2.28
N LYS A 381 10.76 14.22 2.00
CA LYS A 381 11.55 14.51 0.80
C LYS A 381 10.80 14.12 -0.47
N ARG A 382 10.16 12.95 -0.48
CA ARG A 382 9.36 12.46 -1.61
C ARG A 382 8.18 13.37 -1.90
N THR A 383 7.53 13.92 -0.87
CA THR A 383 6.45 14.91 -1.05
C THR A 383 6.95 16.13 -1.80
N VAL A 384 8.09 16.72 -1.40
CA VAL A 384 8.67 17.89 -2.07
C VAL A 384 9.07 17.56 -3.52
N GLU A 385 9.66 16.39 -3.74
CA GLU A 385 10.00 15.89 -5.09
C GLU A 385 8.75 15.78 -5.98
N LEU A 386 7.67 15.18 -5.46
CA LEU A 386 6.42 15.02 -6.20
C LEU A 386 5.76 16.36 -6.53
N ILE A 387 5.85 17.36 -5.65
CA ILE A 387 5.38 18.73 -5.94
C ILE A 387 6.14 19.31 -7.13
N ALA A 388 7.47 19.13 -7.17
CA ALA A 388 8.30 19.61 -8.27
C ALA A 388 7.99 18.88 -9.59
N LEU A 389 7.80 17.56 -9.54
CA LEU A 389 7.49 16.73 -10.72
C LEU A 389 6.08 16.99 -11.28
N ARG A 390 5.08 17.20 -10.41
CA ARG A 390 3.68 17.44 -10.82
C ARG A 390 3.36 18.92 -11.06
N GLY A 391 4.30 19.83 -10.79
CA GLY A 391 4.13 21.28 -11.01
C GLY A 391 3.27 21.99 -9.95
N GLY A 392 3.09 21.40 -8.76
CA GLY A 392 2.33 22.00 -7.67
C GLY A 392 1.66 20.99 -6.72
N ILE A 393 0.99 21.52 -5.71
CA ILE A 393 0.15 20.74 -4.78
C ILE A 393 -1.27 20.66 -5.35
N PRO A 394 -1.89 19.47 -5.46
CA PRO A 394 -3.25 19.33 -5.96
C PRO A 394 -4.29 19.96 -5.00
N PRO A 395 -5.47 20.35 -5.49
CA PRO A 395 -6.54 20.92 -4.66
C PRO A 395 -7.02 20.02 -3.52
N ALA A 396 -6.81 18.71 -3.64
CA ALA A 396 -7.16 17.73 -2.62
C ALA A 396 -6.19 17.72 -1.41
N GLY A 397 -5.05 18.41 -1.51
CA GLY A 397 -4.03 18.53 -0.46
C GLY A 397 -2.75 17.75 -0.76
N ALA A 398 -1.67 18.05 -0.05
CA ALA A 398 -0.35 17.46 -0.25
C ALA A 398 -0.29 15.97 0.13
N LEU A 399 -1.13 15.51 1.06
CA LEU A 399 -1.19 14.09 1.42
C LEU A 399 -1.56 13.20 0.22
N THR A 400 -2.38 13.70 -0.71
CA THR A 400 -2.76 12.90 -1.89
C THR A 400 -1.59 12.62 -2.80
N LEU A 401 -0.52 13.44 -2.76
CA LEU A 401 0.71 13.16 -3.51
C LEU A 401 1.32 11.83 -3.06
N LEU A 402 1.41 11.61 -1.74
CA LEU A 402 1.95 10.37 -1.18
C LEU A 402 0.99 9.19 -1.39
N ARG A 403 -0.32 9.40 -1.15
CA ARG A 403 -1.34 8.34 -1.33
C ARG A 403 -1.56 7.93 -2.79
N GLU A 404 -1.15 8.75 -3.74
CA GLU A 404 -1.19 8.42 -5.18
C GLU A 404 0.19 8.03 -5.75
N ASP A 405 1.25 8.06 -4.94
CA ASP A 405 2.59 7.70 -5.39
C ASP A 405 2.81 6.18 -5.30
N PRO A 406 3.02 5.49 -6.44
CA PRO A 406 3.20 4.04 -6.42
C PRO A 406 4.41 3.58 -5.60
N LYS A 407 5.43 4.43 -5.46
CA LYS A 407 6.65 4.12 -4.69
C LYS A 407 6.40 4.08 -3.17
N VAL A 408 5.52 4.94 -2.66
CA VAL A 408 5.20 5.03 -1.23
C VAL A 408 3.99 4.18 -0.87
N GLU A 409 2.90 4.30 -1.63
CA GLU A 409 1.63 3.64 -1.32
C GLU A 409 1.58 2.19 -1.84
N GLY A 410 2.29 1.88 -2.93
CA GLY A 410 2.34 0.53 -3.52
C GLY A 410 2.75 -0.58 -2.54
N PRO A 411 3.89 -0.45 -1.83
CA PRO A 411 4.30 -1.41 -0.80
C PRO A 411 3.25 -1.59 0.30
N ARG A 412 2.61 -0.50 0.77
CA ARG A 412 1.59 -0.56 1.81
C ARG A 412 0.36 -1.36 1.36
N LEU A 413 -0.13 -1.09 0.15
CA LEU A 413 -1.25 -1.85 -0.43
C LEU A 413 -0.88 -3.32 -0.67
N TYR A 414 0.36 -3.58 -1.08
CA TYR A 414 0.87 -4.93 -1.28
C TYR A 414 0.90 -5.72 0.04
N GLU A 415 1.44 -5.14 1.11
CA GLU A 415 1.47 -5.76 2.45
C GLU A 415 0.06 -6.05 2.97
N GLN A 416 -0.90 -5.14 2.74
CA GLN A 416 -2.26 -5.25 3.26
C GLN A 416 -3.05 -6.44 2.69
N GLN A 417 -2.90 -6.76 1.40
CA GLN A 417 -3.74 -7.78 0.75
C GLN A 417 -2.98 -8.82 -0.09
N CYS A 418 -1.79 -8.50 -0.61
CA CYS A 418 -1.08 -9.37 -1.55
C CYS A 418 -0.04 -10.25 -0.85
N LEU A 419 0.61 -9.75 0.20
CA LEU A 419 1.70 -10.45 0.91
C LEU A 419 1.29 -11.80 1.52
N SER A 420 -0.01 -11.96 1.83
CA SER A 420 -0.55 -13.23 2.32
C SER A 420 -0.39 -14.39 1.34
N CYS A 421 -0.29 -14.09 0.04
CA CYS A 421 -0.19 -15.10 -1.02
C CYS A 421 1.10 -14.95 -1.84
N HIS A 422 1.53 -13.72 -2.12
CA HIS A 422 2.66 -13.42 -2.99
C HIS A 422 3.85 -12.89 -2.19
N ASN A 423 5.04 -13.37 -2.53
CA ASN A 423 6.27 -12.75 -2.09
C ASN A 423 6.70 -11.61 -3.01
N TYR A 424 7.51 -10.72 -2.46
CA TYR A 424 8.24 -9.69 -3.20
C TYR A 424 9.71 -9.73 -2.76
N SER A 425 10.53 -10.54 -3.45
CA SER A 425 11.95 -10.73 -3.14
C SER A 425 12.87 -9.58 -3.56
N GLY A 426 12.37 -8.35 -3.60
CA GLY A 426 13.12 -7.19 -4.08
C GLY A 426 14.33 -6.79 -3.22
N PRO A 427 14.90 -5.59 -3.47
CA PRO A 427 15.96 -5.03 -2.63
C PRO A 427 15.55 -5.01 -1.16
N GLU A 428 16.51 -5.09 -0.24
CA GLU A 428 16.24 -5.20 1.20
C GLU A 428 15.28 -4.11 1.75
N SER A 429 15.29 -2.91 1.16
CA SER A 429 14.37 -1.82 1.53
C SER A 429 12.90 -2.06 1.17
N LEU A 430 12.61 -2.93 0.21
CA LEU A 430 11.26 -3.26 -0.30
C LEU A 430 10.95 -4.76 -0.19
N LYS A 431 11.82 -5.53 0.46
CA LYS A 431 11.67 -6.98 0.56
C LYS A 431 10.52 -7.31 1.49
N MET A 432 9.52 -8.01 0.95
CA MET A 432 8.31 -8.42 1.67
C MET A 432 8.11 -9.92 1.43
N ILE A 433 8.31 -10.72 2.47
CA ILE A 433 8.19 -12.19 2.40
C ILE A 433 7.09 -12.63 3.34
N GLY A 434 6.09 -13.34 2.82
CA GLY A 434 5.01 -13.91 3.60
C GLY A 434 5.45 -15.21 4.29
N ASP A 435 4.79 -15.57 5.39
CA ASP A 435 5.15 -16.77 6.17
C ASP A 435 4.90 -18.08 5.40
N ASN A 436 3.82 -18.14 4.61
CA ASN A 436 3.42 -19.30 3.82
C ASN A 436 2.85 -18.86 2.46
N PRO A 437 3.70 -18.38 1.54
CA PRO A 437 3.25 -17.91 0.22
C PRO A 437 2.64 -19.07 -0.55
N SER A 438 1.46 -18.82 -1.13
CA SER A 438 0.75 -19.82 -1.95
C SER A 438 0.78 -19.50 -3.43
N ALA A 439 1.28 -18.33 -3.81
CA ALA A 439 1.30 -17.79 -5.17
C ALA A 439 2.71 -17.30 -5.56
N PRO A 440 2.96 -16.95 -6.83
CA PRO A 440 4.29 -16.61 -7.34
C PRO A 440 4.90 -15.36 -6.68
N ASP A 441 6.23 -15.28 -6.69
CA ASP A 441 6.95 -14.05 -6.36
C ASP A 441 6.80 -13.03 -7.50
N LEU A 442 6.36 -11.82 -7.14
CA LEU A 442 6.04 -10.76 -8.09
C LEU A 442 7.18 -9.76 -8.28
N TYR A 443 8.31 -9.92 -7.60
CA TYR A 443 9.46 -9.06 -7.83
C TYR A 443 10.02 -9.25 -9.25
N GLY A 444 10.08 -8.15 -10.01
CA GLY A 444 10.56 -8.17 -11.39
C GLY A 444 9.62 -8.88 -12.36
N PHE A 445 8.34 -9.06 -12.01
CA PHE A 445 7.35 -9.72 -12.87
C PHE A 445 7.37 -9.17 -14.31
N ALA A 446 7.29 -10.09 -15.29
CA ALA A 446 7.36 -9.82 -16.72
C ALA A 446 8.68 -9.20 -17.24
N THR A 447 9.72 -9.08 -16.41
CA THR A 447 11.06 -8.77 -16.92
C THR A 447 11.65 -9.94 -17.70
N ARG A 448 12.62 -9.68 -18.60
CA ARG A 448 13.36 -10.76 -19.27
C ARG A 448 14.04 -11.70 -18.28
N GLU A 449 14.53 -11.19 -17.14
CA GLU A 449 15.13 -12.02 -16.09
C GLU A 449 14.09 -12.93 -15.41
N TRP A 450 12.94 -12.36 -15.04
CA TRP A 450 11.86 -13.14 -14.45
C TRP A 450 11.36 -14.21 -15.40
N LEU A 451 11.14 -13.85 -16.68
CA LEU A 451 10.68 -14.78 -17.72
C LEU A 451 11.71 -15.87 -18.05
N LYS A 452 13.01 -15.58 -17.99
CA LYS A 452 14.06 -16.61 -18.15
C LYS A 452 13.92 -17.72 -17.10
N GLY A 453 13.69 -17.37 -15.84
CA GLY A 453 13.44 -18.38 -14.81
C GLY A 453 12.06 -19.02 -14.92
N PHE A 454 11.04 -18.28 -15.37
CA PHE A 454 9.70 -18.86 -15.63
C PHE A 454 9.75 -19.93 -16.73
N PHE A 455 10.56 -19.74 -17.77
CA PHE A 455 10.76 -20.72 -18.84
C PHE A 455 11.92 -21.70 -18.58
N ASP A 456 12.47 -21.74 -17.36
CA ASP A 456 13.48 -22.73 -16.97
C ASP A 456 12.78 -23.98 -16.40
N PRO A 457 12.95 -25.17 -17.01
CA PRO A 457 12.29 -26.40 -16.56
C PRO A 457 12.64 -26.78 -15.11
N LYS A 458 13.79 -26.34 -14.58
CA LYS A 458 14.18 -26.61 -13.18
C LYS A 458 13.49 -25.67 -12.18
N GLN A 459 13.03 -24.52 -12.64
CA GLN A 459 12.50 -23.46 -11.78
C GLN A 459 11.00 -23.27 -11.93
N ILE A 460 10.40 -23.59 -13.07
CA ILE A 460 9.01 -23.26 -13.36
C ILE A 460 8.03 -23.83 -12.32
N ALA A 461 8.25 -25.06 -11.85
CA ALA A 461 7.42 -25.69 -10.83
C ALA A 461 7.75 -25.24 -9.38
N SER A 462 8.74 -24.36 -9.20
CA SER A 462 9.15 -23.88 -7.88
C SER A 462 8.15 -22.88 -7.29
N GLU A 463 8.26 -22.68 -5.97
CA GLU A 463 7.46 -21.71 -5.22
C GLU A 463 7.57 -20.29 -5.79
N LYS A 464 8.71 -19.93 -6.40
CA LYS A 464 8.93 -18.61 -7.00
C LYS A 464 7.99 -18.31 -8.17
N TYR A 465 7.64 -19.31 -8.98
CA TYR A 465 6.97 -19.08 -10.28
C TYR A 465 5.53 -19.59 -10.35
N PHE A 466 5.21 -20.69 -9.69
CA PHE A 466 3.82 -21.17 -9.56
C PHE A 466 3.35 -21.30 -8.10
N GLY A 467 4.20 -20.98 -7.11
CA GLY A 467 3.83 -21.11 -5.70
C GLY A 467 3.39 -22.54 -5.34
N ASN A 468 2.52 -22.63 -4.33
CA ASN A 468 1.78 -23.84 -3.97
C ASN A 468 0.40 -23.90 -4.66
N THR A 469 0.29 -23.32 -5.87
CA THR A 469 -0.95 -23.36 -6.66
C THR A 469 -1.09 -24.70 -7.39
N ARG A 470 -2.31 -25.02 -7.81
CA ARG A 470 -2.56 -26.21 -8.66
C ARG A 470 -1.83 -26.16 -10.01
N PHE A 471 -1.35 -24.99 -10.43
CA PHE A 471 -0.65 -24.81 -11.71
C PHE A 471 0.79 -25.32 -11.71
N ALA A 472 1.39 -25.58 -10.54
CA ALA A 472 2.72 -26.18 -10.43
C ALA A 472 2.78 -27.62 -11.01
N ALA A 473 1.63 -28.30 -11.13
CA ALA A 473 1.48 -29.57 -11.85
C ALA A 473 0.72 -29.41 -13.19
N GLY A 474 0.59 -28.17 -13.66
CA GLY A 474 -0.28 -27.77 -14.75
C GLY A 474 0.26 -28.08 -16.15
N VAL A 475 -0.49 -27.64 -17.15
CA VAL A 475 -0.11 -27.79 -18.57
C VAL A 475 1.11 -26.93 -18.91
N MET A 476 1.24 -25.75 -18.31
CA MET A 476 2.35 -24.83 -18.62
C MET A 476 3.71 -25.40 -18.18
N VAL A 477 3.79 -26.03 -17.00
CA VAL A 477 5.00 -26.71 -16.51
C VAL A 477 5.45 -27.78 -17.49
N ARG A 478 4.54 -28.68 -17.87
CA ARG A 478 4.81 -29.74 -18.86
C ARG A 478 5.20 -29.17 -20.22
N TYR A 479 4.57 -28.09 -20.67
CA TYR A 479 4.95 -27.43 -21.92
C TYR A 479 6.40 -26.94 -21.87
N VAL A 480 6.83 -26.33 -20.76
CA VAL A 480 8.21 -25.87 -20.62
C VAL A 480 9.20 -27.03 -20.57
N GLU A 481 8.90 -28.06 -19.78
CA GLU A 481 9.75 -29.25 -19.66
C GLU A 481 9.89 -30.03 -20.97
N GLU A 482 8.80 -30.22 -21.71
CA GLU A 482 8.74 -31.17 -22.83
C GLU A 482 8.81 -30.53 -24.22
N ARG A 483 8.44 -29.25 -24.37
CA ARG A 483 8.32 -28.58 -25.68
C ARG A 483 9.19 -27.33 -25.80
N PHE A 484 9.08 -26.38 -24.86
CA PHE A 484 9.82 -25.11 -24.95
C PHE A 484 11.33 -25.34 -24.99
N THR A 485 11.85 -26.26 -24.19
CA THR A 485 13.27 -26.65 -24.14
C THR A 485 13.81 -27.23 -25.45
N LYS A 486 12.92 -27.71 -26.35
CA LYS A 486 13.29 -28.24 -27.67
C LYS A 486 13.36 -27.17 -28.76
N LEU A 487 12.85 -25.97 -28.50
CA LEU A 487 13.02 -24.85 -29.42
C LEU A 487 14.50 -24.47 -29.51
N PRO A 488 14.97 -23.97 -30.66
CA PRO A 488 16.31 -23.40 -30.77
C PRO A 488 16.54 -22.33 -29.68
N PRO A 489 17.74 -22.25 -29.06
CA PRO A 489 18.02 -21.27 -28.01
C PRO A 489 17.68 -19.82 -28.40
N GLU A 490 17.92 -19.45 -29.66
CA GLU A 490 17.58 -18.14 -30.20
C GLU A 490 16.06 -17.89 -30.27
N ASP A 491 15.26 -18.94 -30.48
CA ASP A 491 13.80 -18.86 -30.50
C ASP A 491 13.24 -18.77 -29.08
N GLN A 492 13.86 -19.47 -28.12
CA GLN A 492 13.52 -19.33 -26.70
C GLN A 492 13.77 -17.90 -26.22
N GLU A 493 14.94 -17.33 -26.56
CA GLU A 493 15.27 -15.95 -26.23
C GLU A 493 14.34 -14.95 -26.92
N ALA A 494 13.98 -15.19 -28.20
CA ALA A 494 13.04 -14.37 -28.94
C ALA A 494 11.66 -14.35 -28.27
N VAL A 495 11.12 -15.51 -27.86
CA VAL A 495 9.84 -15.60 -27.15
C VAL A 495 9.88 -14.82 -25.82
N ILE A 496 10.95 -14.98 -25.03
CA ILE A 496 11.13 -14.25 -23.76
C ILE A 496 11.19 -12.73 -24.00
N ALA A 497 11.97 -12.29 -24.98
CA ALA A 497 12.08 -10.87 -25.33
C ALA A 497 10.74 -10.30 -25.80
N ALA A 498 10.01 -11.04 -26.63
CA ALA A 498 8.70 -10.62 -27.12
C ALA A 498 7.67 -10.51 -26.01
N LEU A 499 7.58 -11.51 -25.11
CA LEU A 499 6.64 -11.49 -23.99
C LEU A 499 6.98 -10.38 -22.99
N SER A 500 8.26 -10.14 -22.73
CA SER A 500 8.72 -9.00 -21.92
C SER A 500 8.37 -7.65 -22.55
N ALA A 501 8.49 -7.54 -23.88
CA ALA A 501 8.19 -6.30 -24.60
C ALA A 501 6.67 -5.96 -24.59
N GLU A 502 5.80 -6.97 -24.48
CA GLU A 502 4.36 -6.76 -24.26
C GLU A 502 4.08 -6.00 -22.95
N ALA A 503 4.95 -6.18 -21.94
CA ALA A 503 4.81 -5.51 -20.67
C ALA A 503 5.14 -4.01 -20.75
N ARG A 504 5.96 -3.57 -21.71
CA ARG A 504 6.37 -2.15 -21.85
C ARG A 504 6.93 -1.58 -20.53
N LEU A 505 7.81 -2.33 -19.87
CA LEU A 505 8.38 -1.94 -18.58
C LEU A 505 9.37 -0.76 -18.77
N PRO A 506 9.29 0.30 -17.95
CA PRO A 506 10.22 1.44 -18.04
C PRO A 506 11.69 1.02 -18.00
N SER A 507 12.03 0.07 -17.13
CA SER A 507 13.40 -0.45 -16.94
C SER A 507 13.98 -1.20 -18.15
N GLN A 508 13.15 -1.61 -19.11
CA GLN A 508 13.57 -2.38 -20.28
C GLN A 508 13.42 -1.64 -21.62
N ARG A 509 12.89 -0.41 -21.61
CA ARG A 509 12.64 0.39 -22.83
C ARG A 509 13.85 0.45 -23.77
N GLU A 510 15.06 0.64 -23.23
CA GLU A 510 16.27 0.74 -24.04
C GLU A 510 16.69 -0.61 -24.65
N ILE A 511 16.58 -1.70 -23.89
CA ILE A 511 16.89 -3.05 -24.39
C ILE A 511 15.88 -3.44 -25.48
N ASP A 512 14.61 -3.10 -25.29
CA ASP A 512 13.55 -3.38 -26.27
C ASP A 512 13.72 -2.57 -27.56
N ARG A 513 14.23 -1.33 -27.48
CA ARG A 513 14.60 -0.51 -28.65
C ARG A 513 15.76 -1.12 -29.44
N ARG A 514 16.73 -1.75 -28.76
CA ARG A 514 17.85 -2.42 -29.44
C ARG A 514 17.43 -3.74 -30.09
N ASP A 515 16.54 -4.48 -29.44
CA ASP A 515 16.20 -5.86 -29.80
C ASP A 515 14.91 -5.99 -30.64
N VAL A 516 14.54 -4.96 -31.39
CA VAL A 516 13.29 -4.90 -32.18
C VAL A 516 13.13 -6.12 -33.09
N ALA A 517 14.20 -6.56 -33.77
CA ALA A 517 14.17 -7.71 -34.66
C ALA A 517 13.93 -9.03 -33.90
N LEU A 518 14.56 -9.18 -32.73
CA LEU A 518 14.40 -10.35 -31.86
C LEU A 518 12.96 -10.43 -31.33
N ILE A 519 12.40 -9.30 -30.89
CA ILE A 519 11.01 -9.18 -30.45
C ILE A 519 10.04 -9.53 -31.58
N ALA A 520 10.28 -9.06 -32.81
CA ALA A 520 9.44 -9.36 -33.95
C ALA A 520 9.41 -10.87 -34.26
N ARG A 521 10.57 -11.54 -34.23
CA ARG A 521 10.67 -13.00 -34.37
C ARG A 521 9.90 -13.73 -33.26
N GLY A 522 10.06 -13.31 -32.01
CA GLY A 522 9.37 -13.91 -30.86
C GLY A 522 7.85 -13.79 -30.97
N ARG A 523 7.33 -12.63 -31.41
CA ARG A 523 5.89 -12.44 -31.64
C ARG A 523 5.32 -13.40 -32.67
N GLN A 524 6.06 -13.68 -33.74
CA GLN A 524 5.64 -14.67 -34.74
C GLN A 524 5.55 -16.09 -34.14
N ILE A 525 6.51 -16.45 -33.29
CA ILE A 525 6.52 -17.76 -32.62
C ILE A 525 5.37 -17.86 -31.61
N ILE A 526 5.10 -16.81 -30.84
CA ILE A 526 3.97 -16.79 -29.90
C ILE A 526 2.63 -16.89 -30.65
N ALA A 527 2.49 -16.19 -31.78
CA ALA A 527 1.30 -16.27 -32.63
C ALA A 527 1.17 -17.61 -33.38
N SER A 528 2.21 -18.45 -33.38
CA SER A 528 2.18 -19.78 -33.99
C SER A 528 1.37 -20.77 -33.14
N GLN A 529 1.12 -21.95 -33.71
CA GLN A 529 0.39 -23.05 -33.06
C GLN A 529 1.05 -23.58 -31.77
N GLU A 530 2.28 -23.18 -31.43
CA GLU A 530 2.94 -23.59 -30.18
C GLU A 530 2.29 -22.93 -28.96
N CYS A 531 2.25 -21.60 -28.91
CA CYS A 531 1.66 -20.85 -27.79
C CYS A 531 0.17 -20.50 -28.06
N ALA A 532 -0.16 -20.08 -29.29
CA ALA A 532 -1.51 -19.63 -29.64
C ALA A 532 -2.55 -20.76 -29.67
N ARG A 533 -2.13 -22.03 -29.55
CA ARG A 533 -3.07 -23.14 -29.36
C ARG A 533 -3.84 -23.04 -28.05
N CYS A 534 -3.22 -22.49 -27.01
CA CYS A 534 -3.84 -22.36 -25.68
C CYS A 534 -4.07 -20.91 -25.26
N HIS A 535 -3.21 -20.00 -25.70
CA HIS A 535 -3.28 -18.60 -25.33
C HIS A 535 -3.83 -17.75 -26.47
N ARG A 536 -4.64 -16.74 -26.11
CA ARG A 536 -4.91 -15.63 -27.02
C ARG A 536 -3.64 -14.77 -27.13
N PHE A 537 -3.29 -14.39 -28.35
CA PHE A 537 -2.24 -13.41 -28.61
C PHE A 537 -2.60 -12.58 -29.85
N TYR A 538 -2.94 -11.31 -29.63
CA TYR A 538 -3.59 -10.44 -30.61
C TYR A 538 -4.80 -11.12 -31.26
N ASP A 539 -4.70 -11.48 -32.54
CA ASP A 539 -5.76 -12.11 -33.30
C ASP A 539 -5.65 -13.65 -33.36
N ALA A 540 -4.57 -14.22 -32.83
CA ALA A 540 -4.33 -15.66 -32.82
C ALA A 540 -4.79 -16.32 -31.52
N GLY A 541 -5.33 -17.53 -31.64
CA GLY A 541 -5.69 -18.38 -30.49
C GLY A 541 -7.05 -18.10 -29.83
N PRO A 542 -7.53 -19.03 -29.00
CA PRO A 542 -8.83 -18.94 -28.33
C PRO A 542 -8.78 -18.07 -27.06
N VAL A 543 -9.91 -17.45 -26.70
CA VAL A 543 -10.09 -16.72 -25.43
C VAL A 543 -10.69 -17.67 -24.38
N GLY A 544 -10.31 -17.55 -23.11
CA GLY A 544 -10.90 -18.32 -22.00
C GLY A 544 -10.22 -19.64 -21.65
N GLN A 545 -9.28 -20.13 -22.46
CA GLN A 545 -8.55 -21.38 -22.20
C GLN A 545 -7.35 -21.17 -21.26
N ALA A 546 -6.59 -20.11 -21.49
CA ALA A 546 -5.46 -19.66 -20.70
C ALA A 546 -5.38 -18.12 -20.72
N PRO A 547 -4.58 -17.49 -19.85
CA PRO A 547 -4.47 -16.04 -19.83
C PRO A 547 -4.06 -15.47 -21.19
N ASP A 548 -4.74 -14.42 -21.62
CA ASP A 548 -4.43 -13.65 -22.81
C ASP A 548 -3.04 -13.04 -22.67
N LEU A 549 -2.17 -13.32 -23.64
CA LEU A 549 -0.78 -12.85 -23.65
C LEU A 549 -0.65 -11.49 -24.33
N THR A 550 -1.73 -10.96 -24.92
CA THR A 550 -1.74 -9.62 -25.53
C THR A 550 -1.52 -8.58 -24.45
N GLY A 551 -0.42 -7.82 -24.54
CA GLY A 551 -0.04 -6.89 -23.48
C GLY A 551 0.29 -7.57 -22.15
N TYR A 552 0.76 -8.82 -22.14
CA TYR A 552 1.17 -9.52 -20.92
C TYR A 552 2.07 -8.65 -20.04
N GLY A 553 1.72 -8.45 -18.76
CA GLY A 553 2.48 -7.62 -17.82
C GLY A 553 2.40 -6.11 -18.06
N SER A 554 1.63 -5.66 -19.06
CA SER A 554 1.33 -4.24 -19.26
C SER A 554 0.52 -3.68 -18.08
N ARG A 555 0.44 -2.36 -17.98
CA ARG A 555 -0.34 -1.69 -16.95
C ARG A 555 -1.81 -2.12 -16.99
N GLU A 556 -2.41 -2.18 -18.18
CA GLU A 556 -3.79 -2.58 -18.40
C GLU A 556 -4.01 -4.05 -18.02
N TRP A 557 -3.05 -4.91 -18.38
CA TRP A 557 -3.11 -6.33 -18.05
C TRP A 557 -3.04 -6.57 -16.53
N LEU A 558 -2.13 -5.88 -15.84
CA LEU A 558 -2.01 -5.95 -14.39
C LEU A 558 -3.24 -5.40 -13.67
N ILE A 559 -3.78 -4.26 -14.12
CA ILE A 559 -5.04 -3.73 -13.59
C ILE A 559 -6.16 -4.75 -13.77
N GLY A 560 -6.27 -5.36 -14.95
CA GLY A 560 -7.31 -6.34 -15.24
C GLY A 560 -7.22 -7.59 -14.36
N ILE A 561 -6.02 -8.19 -14.22
CA ILE A 561 -5.87 -9.44 -13.46
C ILE A 561 -6.04 -9.22 -11.96
N ILE A 562 -5.61 -8.07 -11.43
CA ILE A 562 -5.85 -7.68 -10.04
C ILE A 562 -7.34 -7.40 -9.85
N ALA A 563 -7.97 -6.65 -10.76
CA ALA A 563 -9.39 -6.31 -10.63
C ALA A 563 -10.28 -7.56 -10.67
N SER A 564 -10.10 -8.45 -11.65
CA SER A 564 -10.93 -9.63 -11.86
C SER A 564 -10.14 -10.79 -12.49
N PRO A 565 -9.48 -11.63 -11.67
CA PRO A 565 -8.69 -12.77 -12.19
C PRO A 565 -9.56 -13.86 -12.84
N GLN A 566 -10.86 -13.87 -12.55
CA GLN A 566 -11.87 -14.79 -13.12
C GLN A 566 -12.41 -14.30 -14.47
N HIS A 567 -11.88 -13.21 -15.02
CA HIS A 567 -12.27 -12.76 -16.35
C HIS A 567 -11.83 -13.76 -17.44
N VAL A 568 -12.56 -13.81 -18.56
CA VAL A 568 -12.30 -14.73 -19.69
C VAL A 568 -10.93 -14.51 -20.36
N HIS A 569 -10.35 -13.32 -20.18
CA HIS A 569 -9.00 -13.01 -20.67
C HIS A 569 -7.88 -13.44 -19.69
N PHE A 570 -8.20 -13.94 -18.49
CA PHE A 570 -7.21 -14.42 -17.53
C PHE A 570 -7.43 -15.89 -17.23
N TYR A 571 -7.77 -16.23 -15.99
CA TYR A 571 -7.93 -17.62 -15.58
C TYR A 571 -9.37 -18.12 -15.67
N SER A 572 -10.37 -17.26 -15.85
CA SER A 572 -11.78 -17.71 -15.92
C SER A 572 -12.15 -18.62 -14.73
N LEU A 573 -12.90 -19.71 -14.99
CA LEU A 573 -13.19 -20.78 -14.02
C LEU A 573 -11.93 -21.53 -13.52
N ARG A 574 -10.77 -21.33 -14.15
CA ARG A 574 -9.50 -21.92 -13.73
C ARG A 574 -8.79 -21.08 -12.66
N ASN A 575 -9.30 -19.92 -12.26
CA ASN A 575 -8.75 -19.20 -11.12
C ASN A 575 -8.73 -20.10 -9.87
N ASP A 576 -7.57 -20.32 -9.27
CA ASP A 576 -7.40 -21.21 -8.12
C ASP A 576 -8.01 -20.56 -6.86
N ARG A 577 -7.45 -19.41 -6.46
CA ARG A 577 -7.81 -18.75 -5.19
C ARG A 577 -7.62 -17.24 -5.16
N MET A 578 -7.22 -16.61 -6.26
CA MET A 578 -7.00 -15.15 -6.27
C MET A 578 -8.36 -14.45 -6.14
N PRO A 579 -8.55 -13.59 -5.11
CA PRO A 579 -9.82 -12.91 -4.94
C PRO A 579 -10.05 -11.86 -6.02
N GLN A 580 -11.31 -11.53 -6.26
CA GLN A 580 -11.67 -10.37 -7.06
C GLN A 580 -11.54 -9.11 -6.19
N PHE A 581 -10.72 -8.15 -6.62
CA PHE A 581 -10.49 -6.92 -5.85
C PHE A 581 -11.48 -5.80 -6.20
N ILE A 582 -12.00 -5.82 -7.43
CA ILE A 582 -13.07 -4.94 -7.89
C ILE A 582 -14.24 -5.83 -8.34
N GLU A 583 -15.22 -6.01 -7.46
CA GLU A 583 -16.46 -6.74 -7.75
C GLU A 583 -17.37 -5.90 -8.65
N ASP A 584 -17.51 -4.61 -8.32
CA ASP A 584 -18.43 -3.69 -8.98
C ASP A 584 -17.87 -2.25 -8.91
N ALA A 585 -17.44 -1.69 -10.06
CA ALA A 585 -16.88 -0.34 -10.08
C ALA A 585 -17.91 0.75 -9.73
N ALA A 586 -19.20 0.48 -9.89
CA ALA A 586 -20.29 1.39 -9.52
C ALA A 586 -20.69 1.30 -8.04
N ARG A 587 -20.24 0.26 -7.33
CA ARG A 587 -20.50 0.05 -5.89
C ARG A 587 -19.18 -0.10 -5.11
N PRO A 588 -18.50 1.02 -4.78
CA PRO A 588 -17.21 1.00 -4.10
C PRO A 588 -17.19 0.23 -2.78
N GLU A 589 -18.31 0.17 -2.07
CA GLU A 589 -18.46 -0.51 -0.78
C GLU A 589 -18.31 -2.04 -0.86
N LYS A 590 -18.42 -2.62 -2.06
CA LYS A 590 -18.21 -4.05 -2.29
C LYS A 590 -16.78 -4.40 -2.68
N ASN A 591 -15.98 -3.41 -3.04
CA ASN A 591 -14.63 -3.63 -3.55
C ASN A 591 -13.62 -3.75 -2.40
N ARG A 592 -12.64 -4.63 -2.56
CA ARG A 592 -11.51 -4.73 -1.62
C ARG A 592 -10.51 -3.59 -1.80
N PHE A 593 -10.35 -3.14 -3.05
CA PHE A 593 -9.57 -1.97 -3.40
C PHE A 593 -10.38 -1.02 -4.28
N SER A 594 -10.14 0.27 -4.13
CA SER A 594 -10.60 1.26 -5.09
C SER A 594 -9.88 1.10 -6.45
N PRO A 595 -10.49 1.56 -7.55
CA PRO A 595 -9.84 1.71 -8.85
C PRO A 595 -8.43 2.31 -8.79
N THR A 596 -8.26 3.37 -8.00
CA THR A 596 -6.99 4.08 -7.85
C THR A 596 -5.94 3.20 -7.18
N GLN A 597 -6.31 2.48 -6.10
CA GLN A 597 -5.41 1.56 -5.40
C GLN A 597 -4.92 0.42 -6.31
N VAL A 598 -5.81 -0.16 -7.13
CA VAL A 598 -5.41 -1.19 -8.12
C VAL A 598 -4.42 -0.62 -9.13
N SER A 599 -4.62 0.61 -9.60
CA SER A 599 -3.66 1.27 -10.49
C SER A 599 -2.30 1.53 -9.83
N ILE A 600 -2.29 1.98 -8.57
CA ILE A 600 -1.05 2.20 -7.81
C ILE A 600 -0.30 0.89 -7.66
N LEU A 601 -0.99 -0.20 -7.30
CA LEU A 601 -0.39 -1.51 -7.17
C LEU A 601 0.18 -2.03 -8.50
N ALA A 602 -0.55 -1.87 -9.60
CA ALA A 602 -0.05 -2.24 -10.93
C ALA A 602 1.22 -1.44 -11.30
N ASN A 603 1.23 -0.14 -11.05
CA ASN A 603 2.39 0.72 -11.28
C ASN A 603 3.58 0.33 -10.38
N PHE A 604 3.32 -0.01 -9.12
CA PHE A 604 4.33 -0.48 -8.17
C PHE A 604 5.02 -1.77 -8.66
N LEU A 605 4.24 -2.76 -9.09
CA LEU A 605 4.78 -4.02 -9.62
C LEU A 605 5.63 -3.82 -10.89
N ARG A 606 5.34 -2.76 -11.65
CA ARG A 606 6.04 -2.43 -12.90
C ARG A 606 7.30 -1.58 -12.70
N GLY A 607 7.52 -1.01 -11.51
CA GLY A 607 8.54 0.02 -11.34
C GLY A 607 8.18 1.35 -12.02
N ASP A 608 6.88 1.64 -12.17
CA ASP A 608 6.35 2.72 -13.00
C ASP A 608 5.87 3.89 -12.13
N TRP A 609 6.80 4.77 -11.76
CA TRP A 609 6.50 5.98 -10.99
C TRP A 609 7.41 7.13 -11.41
N PRO A 610 6.98 8.39 -11.18
CA PRO A 610 7.80 9.55 -11.52
C PRO A 610 9.11 9.57 -10.73
N GLU A 611 10.23 9.69 -11.42
CA GLU A 611 11.56 9.94 -10.82
C GLU A 611 12.23 11.13 -11.49
N LYS A 612 13.09 11.82 -10.75
CA LYS A 612 13.93 12.89 -11.29
C LYS A 612 14.93 12.27 -12.29
N SER A 613 14.97 12.74 -13.55
CA SER A 613 15.96 12.26 -14.51
C SER A 613 17.38 12.56 -14.00
N LEU A 614 18.23 11.53 -13.95
CA LEU A 614 19.62 11.66 -13.49
C LEU A 614 20.50 12.40 -14.49
N ASP A 615 20.09 12.40 -15.76
CA ASP A 615 20.70 13.16 -16.83
C ASP A 615 19.79 14.34 -17.14
N GLY A 616 20.29 15.57 -17.15
CA GLY A 616 19.55 16.80 -17.47
C GLY A 616 18.95 16.86 -18.89
N GLN A 617 18.69 15.72 -19.52
CA GLN A 617 17.69 15.60 -20.56
C GLN A 617 16.33 15.78 -19.88
N GLU A 618 15.60 16.81 -20.32
CA GLU A 618 14.15 16.87 -20.15
C GLU A 618 13.62 15.50 -20.58
N GLY A 619 13.23 14.66 -19.61
CA GLY A 619 12.46 13.47 -19.92
C GLY A 619 11.31 13.94 -20.78
N GLU A 620 11.09 13.29 -21.92
CA GLU A 620 9.92 13.53 -22.77
C GLU A 620 8.76 13.76 -21.82
N LYS A 621 8.17 14.96 -21.84
CA LYS A 621 6.88 15.20 -21.22
C LYS A 621 5.98 14.15 -21.84
N GLU A 622 5.72 13.06 -21.12
CA GLU A 622 4.59 12.20 -21.43
C GLU A 622 3.40 13.15 -21.30
N GLU A 623 2.94 13.65 -22.45
CA GLU A 623 1.81 14.54 -22.55
C GLU A 623 0.58 13.77 -22.08
N GLY A 624 0.23 14.00 -20.82
CA GLY A 624 -0.97 13.45 -20.20
C GLY A 624 -0.62 12.62 -18.98
N ALA A 625 -1.24 12.96 -17.84
CA ALA A 625 -1.36 12.03 -16.73
C ALA A 625 -1.82 10.66 -17.28
N PRO A 626 -1.30 9.53 -16.76
CA PRO A 626 -1.77 8.21 -17.17
C PRO A 626 -3.29 8.21 -17.11
N PRO A 627 -3.99 7.68 -18.13
CA PRO A 627 -5.44 7.76 -18.18
C PRO A 627 -6.03 7.30 -16.84
N PRO A 628 -7.02 8.03 -16.31
CA PRO A 628 -7.55 7.76 -14.98
C PRO A 628 -7.92 6.27 -14.87
N ALA A 629 -7.70 5.68 -13.69
CA ALA A 629 -7.94 4.25 -13.48
C ALA A 629 -9.35 3.83 -13.92
N THR A 630 -10.34 4.72 -13.80
CA THR A 630 -11.71 4.55 -14.29
C THR A 630 -11.82 4.47 -15.81
N PHE A 631 -10.97 5.15 -16.58
CA PHE A 631 -10.92 5.01 -18.03
C PHE A 631 -10.37 3.64 -18.44
N VAL A 632 -9.31 3.16 -17.76
CA VAL A 632 -8.73 1.83 -18.03
C VAL A 632 -9.66 0.71 -17.57
N LEU A 633 -10.27 0.85 -16.39
CA LEU A 633 -11.31 -0.09 -15.93
C LEU A 633 -12.56 -0.02 -16.79
N GLY A 634 -12.99 1.15 -17.27
CA GLY A 634 -14.11 1.26 -18.21
C GLY A 634 -13.84 0.60 -19.56
N GLN A 635 -12.60 0.66 -20.07
CA GLN A 635 -12.17 -0.14 -21.22
C GLN A 635 -12.13 -1.65 -20.93
N TRP A 636 -11.92 -2.03 -19.67
CA TRP A 636 -11.94 -3.43 -19.25
C TRP A 636 -13.37 -3.94 -19.02
N GLU A 637 -14.24 -3.13 -18.41
CA GLU A 637 -15.67 -3.39 -18.28
C GLU A 637 -16.34 -3.49 -19.65
N ALA A 638 -15.93 -2.68 -20.63
CA ALA A 638 -16.36 -2.83 -22.03
C ALA A 638 -15.90 -4.17 -22.67
N ARG A 639 -14.85 -4.80 -22.13
CA ARG A 639 -14.37 -6.14 -22.51
C ARG A 639 -14.97 -7.26 -21.65
N LYS A 640 -15.78 -6.92 -20.65
CA LYS A 640 -16.52 -7.85 -19.79
C LYS A 640 -17.67 -8.49 -20.57
N ARG A 641 -17.42 -9.64 -21.18
CA ARG A 641 -18.52 -10.61 -21.40
C ARG A 641 -18.67 -11.40 -20.12
N ASP A 642 -19.75 -11.14 -19.40
CA ASP A 642 -20.18 -11.99 -18.30
C ASP A 642 -20.36 -13.42 -18.84
N LEU A 643 -19.76 -14.39 -18.15
CA LEU A 643 -20.15 -15.79 -18.34
C LEU A 643 -21.64 -15.88 -17.97
N PRO A 644 -22.51 -16.45 -18.83
CA PRO A 644 -23.91 -16.61 -18.48
C PRO A 644 -24.02 -17.44 -17.20
N ALA A 645 -24.92 -17.06 -16.29
CA ALA A 645 -25.13 -17.81 -15.07
C ALA A 645 -25.49 -19.27 -15.39
N ARG A 646 -24.93 -20.22 -14.64
CA ARG A 646 -25.26 -21.64 -14.81
C ARG A 646 -26.76 -21.84 -14.53
N PRO A 647 -27.55 -22.32 -15.51
CA PRO A 647 -28.94 -22.64 -15.28
C PRO A 647 -29.00 -23.85 -14.34
N THR A 648 -29.61 -23.66 -13.16
CA THR A 648 -29.82 -24.75 -12.19
C THR A 648 -31.30 -25.14 -12.23
N GLY A 649 -31.57 -26.45 -12.30
CA GLY A 649 -32.94 -27.00 -12.33
C GLY A 649 -33.45 -27.47 -13.70
N ASP A 650 -32.75 -27.14 -14.80
CA ASP A 650 -32.94 -27.75 -16.12
C ASP A 650 -31.66 -28.49 -16.52
N ARG A 651 -31.68 -29.83 -16.40
CA ARG A 651 -30.50 -30.67 -16.70
C ARG A 651 -30.01 -30.54 -18.14
N GLN A 652 -30.88 -30.29 -19.12
CA GLN A 652 -30.44 -30.13 -20.52
C GLN A 652 -29.75 -28.78 -20.73
N ALA A 653 -30.33 -27.70 -20.20
CA ALA A 653 -29.71 -26.38 -20.24
C ALA A 653 -28.38 -26.36 -19.47
N GLU A 654 -28.33 -27.05 -18.33
CA GLU A 654 -27.15 -27.19 -17.49
C GLU A 654 -26.06 -28.00 -18.18
N ALA A 655 -26.39 -29.14 -18.80
CA ALA A 655 -25.44 -29.92 -19.57
C ALA A 655 -24.87 -29.14 -20.76
N ARG A 656 -25.72 -28.38 -21.46
CA ARG A 656 -25.29 -27.52 -22.56
C ARG A 656 -24.36 -26.42 -22.07
N TRP A 657 -24.68 -25.81 -20.93
CA TRP A 657 -23.81 -24.83 -20.29
C TRP A 657 -22.47 -25.45 -19.90
N LEU A 658 -22.46 -26.64 -19.29
CA LEU A 658 -21.23 -27.36 -18.98
C LEU A 658 -20.46 -27.71 -20.25
N TRP A 659 -21.11 -28.12 -21.33
CA TRP A 659 -20.44 -28.41 -22.59
C TRP A 659 -19.75 -27.18 -23.19
N GLU A 660 -20.44 -26.03 -23.19
CA GLU A 660 -19.96 -24.77 -23.75
C GLU A 660 -18.91 -24.08 -22.85
N PHE A 661 -19.05 -24.15 -21.53
CA PHE A 661 -18.26 -23.36 -20.57
C PHE A 661 -17.33 -24.19 -19.69
N ALA A 662 -17.54 -25.50 -19.52
CA ALA A 662 -16.55 -26.44 -18.98
C ALA A 662 -15.56 -26.95 -20.05
N GLN A 663 -15.54 -26.28 -21.22
CA GLN A 663 -14.50 -26.37 -22.24
C GLN A 663 -14.50 -27.66 -23.09
N CYS A 664 -15.58 -28.43 -23.09
CA CYS A 664 -15.74 -29.58 -24.00
C CYS A 664 -15.89 -29.11 -25.46
N SER A 665 -16.66 -28.04 -25.69
CA SER A 665 -16.84 -27.39 -27.01
C SER A 665 -15.56 -26.81 -27.60
N LEU A 666 -14.46 -26.69 -26.83
CA LEU A 666 -13.20 -26.20 -27.37
C LEU A 666 -12.60 -27.17 -28.39
N CYS A 667 -12.72 -28.47 -28.13
CA CYS A 667 -12.10 -29.52 -28.93
C CYS A 667 -13.15 -30.39 -29.64
N HIS A 668 -14.32 -30.56 -29.03
CA HIS A 668 -15.38 -31.42 -29.55
C HIS A 668 -16.50 -30.61 -30.17
N GLY A 669 -16.91 -31.02 -31.36
CA GLY A 669 -18.19 -30.60 -31.94
C GLY A 669 -19.32 -31.42 -31.32
N LEU A 670 -20.52 -30.86 -31.37
CA LEU A 670 -21.76 -31.58 -31.10
C LEU A 670 -22.75 -31.28 -32.23
N SER A 671 -22.57 -31.96 -33.36
CA SER A 671 -23.45 -31.82 -34.52
C SER A 671 -24.79 -32.52 -34.28
N LEU A 672 -25.84 -31.74 -34.01
CA LEU A 672 -27.22 -32.21 -33.84
C LEU A 672 -28.14 -31.65 -34.95
N PRO A 673 -29.24 -32.35 -35.32
CA PRO A 673 -30.17 -31.88 -36.36
C PRO A 673 -30.74 -30.48 -36.10
N GLU A 674 -30.92 -30.10 -34.84
CA GLU A 674 -31.27 -28.75 -34.39
C GLU A 674 -30.39 -28.38 -33.19
N ASN A 675 -29.93 -27.13 -33.11
CA ASN A 675 -29.15 -26.58 -31.99
C ASN A 675 -27.79 -27.24 -31.71
N GLY A 676 -27.07 -27.68 -32.76
CA GLY A 676 -25.69 -28.17 -32.64
C GLY A 676 -24.73 -27.13 -32.05
N ILE A 677 -23.69 -27.61 -31.37
CA ILE A 677 -22.65 -26.77 -30.75
C ILE A 677 -21.36 -26.99 -31.54
N PRO A 678 -20.91 -26.02 -32.37
CA PRO A 678 -19.70 -26.20 -33.15
C PRO A 678 -18.47 -26.24 -32.23
N ALA A 679 -17.50 -27.07 -32.61
CA ALA A 679 -16.20 -27.04 -31.96
C ALA A 679 -15.50 -25.71 -32.23
N VAL A 680 -14.84 -25.12 -31.22
CA VAL A 680 -13.97 -23.95 -31.43
C VAL A 680 -12.72 -24.35 -32.23
N SER A 681 -12.23 -25.57 -32.03
CA SER A 681 -11.17 -26.19 -32.82
C SER A 681 -11.54 -27.64 -33.14
N THR A 682 -11.27 -28.13 -34.35
CA THR A 682 -11.48 -29.53 -34.74
C THR A 682 -10.38 -30.46 -34.19
N ALA A 683 -9.90 -30.18 -32.97
CA ALA A 683 -8.80 -30.90 -32.35
C ALA A 683 -9.20 -32.32 -31.92
N ALA A 684 -10.47 -32.56 -31.64
CA ALA A 684 -11.01 -33.85 -31.22
C ALA A 684 -12.29 -34.20 -32.04
N PRO A 685 -12.81 -35.44 -31.92
CA PRO A 685 -13.98 -35.89 -32.67
C PRO A 685 -15.24 -35.06 -32.40
N ASP A 686 -16.11 -34.99 -33.39
CA ASP A 686 -17.48 -34.51 -33.21
C ASP A 686 -18.33 -35.62 -32.58
N LEU A 687 -18.90 -35.33 -31.41
CA LEU A 687 -19.69 -36.28 -30.63
C LEU A 687 -21.19 -36.23 -30.98
N GLY A 688 -21.57 -35.51 -32.03
CA GLY A 688 -22.92 -35.52 -32.58
C GLY A 688 -23.35 -36.93 -33.00
N GLY A 689 -24.28 -37.52 -32.25
CA GLY A 689 -24.73 -38.90 -32.45
C GLY A 689 -23.73 -39.96 -31.98
N PHE A 690 -22.81 -39.63 -31.07
CA PHE A 690 -21.82 -40.58 -30.53
C PHE A 690 -22.46 -41.89 -30.10
N ALA A 691 -21.84 -43.01 -30.48
CA ALA A 691 -22.28 -44.39 -30.20
C ALA A 691 -23.66 -44.80 -30.74
N THR A 692 -24.29 -44.03 -31.64
CA THR A 692 -25.42 -44.55 -32.43
C THR A 692 -24.94 -45.51 -33.51
N ARG A 693 -25.86 -46.31 -34.05
CA ARG A 693 -25.57 -47.23 -35.17
C ARG A 693 -24.93 -46.49 -36.33
N GLU A 694 -25.43 -45.31 -36.69
CA GLU A 694 -24.90 -44.48 -37.78
C GLU A 694 -23.49 -43.97 -37.50
N TRP A 695 -23.20 -43.60 -36.25
CA TRP A 695 -21.88 -43.11 -35.86
C TRP A 695 -20.86 -44.24 -35.88
N ILE A 696 -21.20 -45.43 -35.36
CA ILE A 696 -20.33 -46.61 -35.37
C ILE A 696 -20.10 -47.08 -36.81
N ALA A 697 -21.15 -47.17 -37.63
CA ALA A 697 -21.02 -47.52 -39.05
C ALA A 697 -20.11 -46.56 -39.81
N GLY A 698 -20.18 -45.26 -39.49
CA GLY A 698 -19.31 -44.25 -40.09
C GLY A 698 -17.86 -44.30 -39.58
N LEU A 699 -17.64 -44.61 -38.29
CA LEU A 699 -16.31 -44.85 -37.74
C LEU A 699 -15.64 -46.06 -38.42
N LEU A 700 -16.42 -47.08 -38.76
CA LEU A 700 -15.94 -48.29 -39.44
C LEU A 700 -16.05 -48.20 -40.98
N ASP A 701 -16.30 -47.02 -41.55
CA ASP A 701 -16.29 -46.79 -43.00
C ASP A 701 -14.90 -46.31 -43.46
N PRO A 702 -14.21 -47.07 -44.34
CA PRO A 702 -12.88 -46.70 -44.84
C PRO A 702 -12.83 -45.36 -45.57
N LYS A 703 -13.97 -44.82 -46.04
CA LYS A 703 -14.05 -43.51 -46.69
C LYS A 703 -14.13 -42.35 -45.71
N GLN A 704 -14.48 -42.60 -44.45
CA GLN A 704 -14.82 -41.56 -43.48
C GLN A 704 -14.00 -41.63 -42.19
N VAL A 705 -13.42 -42.79 -41.87
CA VAL A 705 -12.74 -43.07 -40.60
C VAL A 705 -11.67 -42.04 -40.23
N ASP A 706 -10.92 -41.48 -41.18
CA ASP A 706 -9.87 -40.49 -40.94
C ASP A 706 -10.33 -39.03 -41.04
N SER A 707 -11.64 -38.79 -41.10
CA SER A 707 -12.19 -37.44 -41.11
C SER A 707 -12.14 -36.78 -39.73
N ASP A 708 -12.14 -35.44 -39.72
CA ASP A 708 -12.23 -34.62 -38.50
C ASP A 708 -13.43 -35.00 -37.62
N LYS A 709 -14.50 -35.59 -38.20
CA LYS A 709 -15.67 -36.05 -37.46
C LYS A 709 -15.34 -37.15 -36.44
N TYR A 710 -14.52 -38.15 -36.80
CA TYR A 710 -14.33 -39.35 -35.99
C TYR A 710 -13.04 -39.37 -35.18
N PHE A 711 -11.96 -38.73 -35.67
CA PHE A 711 -10.70 -38.61 -34.93
C PHE A 711 -10.22 -37.18 -34.73
N GLY A 712 -10.88 -36.16 -35.30
CA GLY A 712 -10.37 -34.79 -35.27
C GLY A 712 -8.93 -34.70 -35.79
N LYS A 713 -8.13 -33.81 -35.22
CA LYS A 713 -6.68 -33.69 -35.46
C LYS A 713 -5.83 -34.45 -34.43
N THR A 714 -6.38 -35.50 -33.81
CA THR A 714 -5.66 -36.32 -32.83
C THR A 714 -4.63 -37.24 -33.53
N ALA A 715 -3.69 -37.79 -32.75
CA ALA A 715 -2.76 -38.80 -33.28
C ALA A 715 -3.48 -40.04 -33.83
N PHE A 716 -4.70 -40.34 -33.37
CA PHE A 716 -5.50 -41.49 -33.80
C PHE A 716 -5.96 -41.40 -35.26
N ALA A 717 -6.04 -40.20 -35.85
CA ALA A 717 -6.38 -40.03 -37.26
C ALA A 717 -5.34 -40.64 -38.22
N LYS A 718 -4.16 -40.99 -37.71
CA LYS A 718 -3.09 -41.73 -38.42
C LYS A 718 -2.67 -43.00 -37.68
N GLY A 719 -3.51 -43.48 -36.76
CA GLY A 719 -3.19 -44.62 -35.91
C GLY A 719 -3.75 -45.94 -36.44
N ASP A 720 -3.42 -47.01 -35.72
CA ASP A 720 -3.70 -48.41 -36.09
C ASP A 720 -5.17 -48.67 -36.43
N MET A 721 -6.12 -47.98 -35.77
CA MET A 721 -7.55 -48.13 -36.06
C MET A 721 -7.93 -47.67 -37.47
N VAL A 722 -7.36 -46.55 -37.94
CA VAL A 722 -7.60 -46.04 -39.30
C VAL A 722 -6.99 -46.98 -40.33
N GLU A 723 -5.79 -47.49 -40.07
CA GLU A 723 -5.11 -48.45 -40.95
C GLU A 723 -5.89 -49.77 -41.04
N PHE A 724 -6.37 -50.28 -39.90
CA PHE A 724 -7.19 -51.48 -39.83
C PHE A 724 -8.50 -51.35 -40.62
N VAL A 725 -9.23 -50.24 -40.43
CA VAL A 725 -10.51 -50.00 -41.14
C VAL A 725 -10.30 -49.85 -42.65
N LYS A 726 -9.21 -49.19 -43.08
CA LYS A 726 -8.90 -48.98 -44.50
C LYS A 726 -8.31 -50.20 -45.20
N GLY A 727 -7.61 -51.07 -44.46
CA GLY A 727 -7.01 -52.30 -44.95
C GLY A 727 -7.84 -53.53 -44.60
N ASN A 728 -7.54 -54.12 -43.45
CA ASN A 728 -7.98 -55.45 -43.02
C ASN A 728 -9.50 -55.59 -42.90
N LEU A 729 -10.20 -54.59 -42.35
CA LEU A 729 -11.65 -54.70 -42.12
C LEU A 729 -12.42 -54.90 -43.43
N ARG A 730 -11.96 -54.29 -44.52
CA ARG A 730 -12.59 -54.43 -45.84
C ARG A 730 -12.52 -55.87 -46.36
N GLU A 731 -11.40 -56.55 -46.10
CA GLU A 731 -11.21 -57.96 -46.47
C GLU A 731 -12.10 -58.86 -45.59
N LEU A 732 -12.11 -58.63 -44.27
CA LEU A 732 -12.96 -59.37 -43.33
C LEU A 732 -14.46 -59.26 -43.65
N ILE A 733 -14.94 -58.07 -44.04
CA ILE A 733 -16.34 -57.88 -44.48
C ILE A 733 -16.63 -58.69 -45.76
N SER A 734 -15.66 -58.82 -46.66
CA SER A 734 -15.81 -59.62 -47.89
C SER A 734 -15.83 -61.12 -47.61
N ASP A 735 -15.08 -61.57 -46.59
CA ASP A 735 -14.92 -62.98 -46.26
C ASP A 735 -16.04 -63.51 -45.35
N ILE A 736 -16.41 -62.75 -44.32
CA ILE A 736 -17.41 -63.14 -43.32
C ILE A 736 -18.82 -62.83 -43.82
N GLY A 737 -19.01 -61.67 -44.46
CA GLY A 737 -20.29 -61.21 -44.96
C GLY A 737 -20.74 -59.87 -44.37
N LYS A 738 -21.49 -59.12 -45.16
CA LYS A 738 -21.99 -57.80 -44.77
C LYS A 738 -23.10 -57.89 -43.71
N GLU A 739 -23.90 -58.94 -43.73
CA GLU A 739 -25.02 -59.10 -42.78
C GLU A 739 -24.50 -59.32 -41.35
N GLU A 740 -23.43 -60.10 -41.21
CA GLU A 740 -22.69 -60.35 -39.99
C GLU A 740 -22.01 -59.08 -39.48
N PHE A 741 -21.42 -58.29 -40.38
CA PHE A 741 -20.86 -56.98 -40.03
C PHE A 741 -21.93 -55.99 -39.54
N ASP A 742 -23.10 -55.97 -40.17
CA ASP A 742 -24.23 -55.15 -39.72
C ASP A 742 -24.72 -55.60 -38.32
N LYS A 743 -24.73 -56.91 -38.02
CA LYS A 743 -25.02 -57.44 -36.68
C LYS A 743 -23.99 -56.99 -35.63
N LEU A 744 -22.70 -56.96 -35.97
CA LEU A 744 -21.66 -56.43 -35.08
C LEU A 744 -21.89 -54.95 -34.75
N ILE A 745 -22.23 -54.13 -35.75
CA ILE A 745 -22.54 -52.70 -35.54
C ILE A 745 -23.77 -52.56 -34.63
N ASP A 746 -24.81 -53.36 -34.87
CA ASP A 746 -26.03 -53.34 -34.06
C ASP A 746 -25.76 -53.73 -32.61
N ALA A 747 -24.90 -54.74 -32.39
CA ALA A 747 -24.48 -55.15 -31.06
C ALA A 747 -23.71 -54.04 -30.31
N LEU A 748 -22.73 -53.41 -30.97
CA LEU A 748 -21.98 -52.29 -30.38
C LEU A 748 -22.86 -51.07 -30.10
N ALA A 749 -23.84 -50.79 -30.95
CA ALA A 749 -24.81 -49.71 -30.72
C ALA A 749 -25.78 -50.04 -29.57
N ALA A 750 -26.11 -51.31 -29.36
CA ALA A 750 -26.98 -51.75 -28.27
C ALA A 750 -26.31 -51.57 -26.89
N GLU A 751 -24.98 -51.66 -26.80
CA GLU A 751 -24.22 -51.39 -25.57
C GLU A 751 -24.51 -49.98 -25.00
N ALA A 752 -24.67 -48.99 -25.88
CA ALA A 752 -24.91 -47.61 -25.47
C ALA A 752 -26.24 -47.41 -24.72
N LYS A 753 -27.19 -48.36 -24.90
CA LYS A 753 -28.51 -48.33 -24.26
C LYS A 753 -28.58 -49.13 -22.96
N LYS A 754 -27.52 -49.86 -22.60
CA LYS A 754 -27.46 -50.64 -21.35
C LYS A 754 -27.41 -49.69 -20.15
N ASP A 755 -28.30 -49.93 -19.19
CA ASP A 755 -28.43 -49.19 -17.94
C ASP A 755 -28.41 -50.20 -16.80
N TRP A 756 -27.43 -50.11 -15.88
CA TRP A 756 -27.16 -51.13 -14.86
C TRP A 756 -26.80 -50.50 -13.51
N PRO A 757 -26.91 -51.21 -12.37
CA PRO A 757 -26.64 -50.67 -11.03
C PRO A 757 -25.17 -50.29 -10.78
N ASP A 758 -24.94 -49.35 -9.86
CA ASP A 758 -23.57 -48.91 -9.49
C ASP A 758 -22.78 -50.02 -8.81
N GLY A 759 -21.56 -50.29 -9.31
CA GLY A 759 -20.69 -51.35 -8.81
C GLY A 759 -20.85 -52.71 -9.53
N GLU A 760 -21.77 -52.82 -10.48
CA GLU A 760 -21.99 -54.03 -11.29
C GLU A 760 -21.49 -53.84 -12.73
N GLU A 761 -21.10 -54.93 -13.37
CA GLU A 761 -20.82 -54.98 -14.82
C GLU A 761 -22.14 -55.26 -15.58
N PRO A 762 -22.31 -54.74 -16.82
CA PRO A 762 -23.49 -55.06 -17.62
C PRO A 762 -23.56 -56.58 -17.87
N PRO A 763 -24.76 -57.13 -18.14
CA PRO A 763 -24.89 -58.54 -18.50
C PRO A 763 -24.17 -58.80 -19.84
N GLU A 764 -23.45 -59.93 -19.89
CA GLU A 764 -22.77 -60.39 -21.11
C GLU A 764 -23.77 -60.54 -22.26
N PRO A 765 -23.37 -60.18 -23.49
CA PRO A 765 -24.18 -60.42 -24.68
C PRO A 765 -24.26 -61.92 -25.00
N ASP A 766 -25.09 -62.30 -25.97
CA ASP A 766 -25.14 -63.67 -26.46
C ASP A 766 -23.80 -64.14 -27.06
N GLU A 767 -23.58 -65.46 -27.07
CA GLU A 767 -22.35 -66.07 -27.59
C GLU A 767 -22.09 -65.69 -29.06
N ASP A 768 -23.15 -65.57 -29.87
CA ASP A 768 -23.04 -65.17 -31.28
C ASP A 768 -22.41 -63.77 -31.42
N THR A 769 -22.78 -62.83 -30.55
CA THR A 769 -22.21 -61.48 -30.50
C THR A 769 -20.73 -61.48 -30.09
N LEU A 770 -20.35 -62.33 -29.13
CA LEU A 770 -18.94 -62.47 -28.74
C LEU A 770 -18.11 -63.07 -29.88
N HIS A 771 -18.64 -64.08 -30.56
CA HIS A 771 -18.00 -64.69 -31.73
C HIS A 771 -17.83 -63.69 -32.87
N LEU A 772 -18.83 -62.85 -33.16
CA LEU A 772 -18.70 -61.78 -34.17
C LEU A 772 -17.53 -60.83 -33.84
N PHE A 773 -17.32 -60.52 -32.56
CA PHE A 773 -16.23 -59.64 -32.13
C PHE A 773 -14.84 -60.27 -32.36
N GLU A 774 -14.72 -61.59 -32.21
CA GLU A 774 -13.52 -62.36 -32.50
C GLU A 774 -13.31 -62.57 -34.01
N ASP A 775 -14.37 -62.90 -34.75
CA ASP A 775 -14.34 -63.12 -36.20
C ASP A 775 -13.87 -61.88 -36.95
N PHE A 776 -14.34 -60.69 -36.54
CA PHE A 776 -13.86 -59.41 -37.08
C PHE A 776 -12.55 -58.94 -36.46
N THR A 777 -11.84 -59.78 -35.69
CA THR A 777 -10.53 -59.51 -35.06
C THR A 777 -10.51 -58.28 -34.13
N CYS A 778 -11.67 -57.83 -33.66
CA CYS A 778 -11.76 -56.67 -32.77
C CYS A 778 -11.17 -56.99 -31.39
N ALA A 779 -11.26 -58.26 -30.97
CA ALA A 779 -10.70 -58.80 -29.73
C ALA A 779 -9.16 -58.67 -29.64
N ASP A 780 -8.45 -58.56 -30.77
CA ASP A 780 -6.99 -58.43 -30.79
C ASP A 780 -6.49 -57.13 -30.15
N CYS A 781 -7.31 -56.08 -30.19
CA CYS A 781 -6.98 -54.76 -29.66
C CYS A 781 -7.86 -54.35 -28.49
N HIS A 782 -9.15 -54.68 -28.57
CA HIS A 782 -10.17 -54.22 -27.63
C HIS A 782 -10.59 -55.33 -26.69
N LYS A 783 -10.84 -54.95 -25.43
CA LYS A 783 -11.56 -55.80 -24.50
C LYS A 783 -13.05 -55.60 -24.71
N PHE A 784 -13.81 -56.69 -24.76
CA PHE A 784 -15.26 -56.68 -24.78
C PHE A 784 -15.77 -57.79 -23.86
N TYR A 785 -16.30 -57.43 -22.69
CA TYR A 785 -16.65 -58.36 -21.62
C TYR A 785 -15.48 -59.30 -21.27
N SER A 786 -15.66 -60.61 -21.44
CA SER A 786 -14.68 -61.65 -21.13
C SER A 786 -13.70 -61.95 -22.27
N VAL A 787 -13.88 -61.36 -23.46
CA VAL A 787 -13.02 -61.61 -24.64
C VAL A 787 -12.12 -60.43 -25.00
N GLY A 788 -10.92 -60.75 -25.51
CA GLY A 788 -9.94 -59.80 -26.07
C GLY A 788 -9.06 -59.00 -25.09
N GLY A 789 -8.29 -58.04 -25.65
CA GLY A 789 -7.61 -56.95 -24.92
C GLY A 789 -6.26 -56.45 -25.48
N GLY A 790 -5.76 -55.34 -24.93
CA GLY A 790 -4.32 -55.01 -24.85
C GLY A 790 -3.90 -53.57 -25.19
N SER A 791 -4.46 -52.97 -26.25
CA SER A 791 -3.99 -51.68 -26.80
C SER A 791 -5.09 -50.63 -26.98
N GLY A 792 -6.34 -51.04 -27.19
CA GLY A 792 -7.51 -50.17 -27.34
C GLY A 792 -8.35 -50.04 -26.07
N PRO A 793 -9.34 -49.14 -26.05
CA PRO A 793 -10.27 -48.98 -24.93
C PRO A 793 -11.15 -50.21 -24.77
N ASP A 794 -11.53 -50.50 -23.52
CA ASP A 794 -12.56 -51.47 -23.17
C ASP A 794 -13.92 -51.01 -23.69
N LEU A 795 -14.52 -51.81 -24.57
CA LEU A 795 -15.80 -51.54 -25.24
C LEU A 795 -17.01 -52.09 -24.45
N THR A 796 -16.79 -52.68 -23.27
CA THR A 796 -17.88 -53.16 -22.40
C THR A 796 -18.77 -51.98 -21.98
N GLY A 797 -20.02 -51.99 -22.43
CA GLY A 797 -20.96 -50.88 -22.22
C GLY A 797 -20.64 -49.62 -23.03
N TYR A 798 -19.90 -49.73 -24.14
CA TYR A 798 -19.49 -48.62 -24.99
C TYR A 798 -20.63 -47.65 -25.30
N GLY A 799 -20.41 -46.35 -25.07
CA GLY A 799 -21.41 -45.31 -25.33
C GLY A 799 -22.51 -45.16 -24.27
N SER A 800 -22.59 -46.04 -23.28
CA SER A 800 -23.54 -45.89 -22.16
C SER A 800 -23.20 -44.69 -21.29
N LYS A 801 -24.17 -44.19 -20.52
CA LYS A 801 -23.95 -43.13 -19.53
C LYS A 801 -22.77 -43.44 -18.61
N LYS A 802 -22.64 -44.69 -18.17
CA LYS A 802 -21.55 -45.14 -17.28
C LYS A 802 -20.20 -45.17 -17.97
N TRP A 803 -20.16 -45.64 -19.21
CA TRP A 803 -18.93 -45.67 -19.98
C TRP A 803 -18.43 -44.25 -20.25
N ILE A 804 -19.33 -43.35 -20.66
CA ILE A 804 -19.01 -41.93 -20.89
C ILE A 804 -18.55 -41.25 -19.59
N ALA A 805 -19.28 -41.45 -18.49
CA ALA A 805 -18.90 -40.86 -17.19
C ALA A 805 -17.51 -41.34 -16.73
N ALA A 806 -17.22 -42.63 -16.87
CA ALA A 806 -15.91 -43.19 -16.54
C ALA A 806 -14.80 -42.64 -17.45
N PHE A 807 -15.09 -42.49 -18.75
CA PHE A 807 -14.13 -41.95 -19.72
C PHE A 807 -13.82 -40.48 -19.47
N VAL A 808 -14.84 -39.65 -19.18
CA VAL A 808 -14.65 -38.24 -18.83
C VAL A 808 -13.93 -38.09 -17.48
N ALA A 809 -14.26 -38.94 -16.50
CA ALA A 809 -13.63 -38.90 -15.20
C ALA A 809 -12.12 -39.19 -15.27
N ASP A 810 -11.73 -40.28 -15.96
CA ASP A 810 -10.33 -40.63 -16.15
C ASP A 810 -10.05 -41.40 -17.46
N PRO A 811 -9.80 -40.68 -18.57
CA PRO A 811 -9.49 -41.29 -19.87
C PRO A 811 -8.11 -41.97 -19.88
N LYS A 812 -7.28 -41.77 -18.84
CA LYS A 812 -5.96 -42.38 -18.67
C LYS A 812 -5.99 -43.65 -17.83
N SER A 813 -7.17 -44.07 -17.35
CA SER A 813 -7.29 -45.32 -16.62
C SER A 813 -6.89 -46.50 -17.52
N LYS A 814 -6.53 -47.63 -16.89
CA LYS A 814 -6.18 -48.87 -17.62
C LYS A 814 -7.31 -49.38 -18.52
N ARG A 815 -8.55 -48.94 -18.27
CA ARG A 815 -9.73 -49.27 -19.07
C ARG A 815 -9.73 -48.58 -20.44
N PHE A 816 -9.04 -47.46 -20.58
CA PHE A 816 -9.09 -46.62 -21.79
C PHE A 816 -7.70 -46.43 -22.40
N TYR A 817 -7.13 -45.23 -22.35
CA TYR A 817 -5.90 -44.87 -23.05
C TYR A 817 -4.80 -44.44 -22.08
N PRO A 818 -4.20 -45.38 -21.32
CA PRO A 818 -3.20 -45.05 -20.30
C PRO A 818 -1.90 -44.47 -20.89
N LYS A 819 -1.57 -44.79 -22.15
CA LYS A 819 -0.31 -44.34 -22.81
C LYS A 819 -0.53 -43.42 -24.00
N THR A 820 -1.69 -43.50 -24.65
CA THR A 820 -1.96 -42.87 -25.95
C THR A 820 -2.90 -41.67 -25.87
N ASN A 821 -3.45 -41.34 -24.69
CA ASN A 821 -4.21 -40.11 -24.50
C ASN A 821 -3.27 -38.89 -24.55
N ASP A 822 -3.36 -38.13 -25.63
CA ASP A 822 -2.47 -37.03 -25.99
C ASP A 822 -3.09 -35.63 -25.76
N GLY A 823 -4.36 -35.56 -25.36
CA GLY A 823 -5.10 -34.28 -25.29
C GLY A 823 -6.15 -34.14 -24.19
N MET A 824 -6.84 -35.21 -23.78
CA MET A 824 -7.99 -35.10 -22.86
C MET A 824 -7.54 -35.15 -21.38
N PRO A 825 -7.86 -34.14 -20.55
CA PRO A 825 -7.57 -34.19 -19.12
C PRO A 825 -8.52 -35.15 -18.38
N SER A 826 -8.08 -35.66 -17.23
CA SER A 826 -8.97 -36.39 -16.32
C SER A 826 -9.78 -35.39 -15.50
N TYR A 827 -11.10 -35.42 -15.60
CA TYR A 827 -11.96 -34.42 -14.96
C TYR A 827 -12.29 -34.77 -13.50
N HIS A 828 -12.18 -36.05 -13.10
CA HIS A 828 -12.49 -36.52 -11.75
C HIS A 828 -11.65 -37.73 -11.31
N ALA A 829 -10.34 -37.68 -11.50
CA ALA A 829 -9.43 -38.77 -11.15
C ALA A 829 -9.12 -38.90 -9.65
N PHE A 830 -9.47 -37.91 -8.82
CA PHE A 830 -9.11 -37.86 -7.39
C PHE A 830 -10.35 -37.77 -6.48
N PRO A 831 -11.19 -38.82 -6.41
CA PRO A 831 -12.44 -38.78 -5.66
C PRO A 831 -12.26 -38.47 -4.16
N GLU A 832 -11.11 -38.83 -3.57
CA GLU A 832 -10.82 -38.57 -2.15
C GLU A 832 -10.32 -37.16 -1.85
N THR A 833 -9.97 -36.38 -2.87
CA THR A 833 -9.55 -34.97 -2.72
C THR A 833 -10.34 -34.08 -3.67
N PRO A 834 -11.57 -33.68 -3.31
CA PRO A 834 -12.49 -32.97 -4.20
C PRO A 834 -11.88 -31.71 -4.86
N GLY A 835 -11.02 -30.98 -4.16
CA GLY A 835 -10.36 -29.78 -4.68
C GLY A 835 -9.33 -30.01 -5.80
N LYS A 836 -8.99 -31.27 -6.15
CA LYS A 836 -8.11 -31.61 -7.26
C LYS A 836 -8.86 -31.97 -8.56
N ASN A 837 -10.19 -32.13 -8.51
CA ASN A 837 -11.00 -32.50 -9.68
C ASN A 837 -11.46 -31.26 -10.45
N LEU A 838 -11.56 -31.37 -11.78
CA LEU A 838 -12.01 -30.29 -12.65
C LEU A 838 -13.55 -30.20 -12.71
N LEU A 839 -14.22 -31.33 -12.54
CA LEU A 839 -15.68 -31.43 -12.42
C LEU A 839 -16.03 -32.27 -11.20
N THR A 840 -17.17 -31.96 -10.61
CA THR A 840 -17.85 -32.79 -9.62
C THR A 840 -18.43 -34.04 -10.27
N LYS A 841 -18.72 -35.06 -9.45
CA LYS A 841 -19.37 -36.28 -9.91
C LYS A 841 -20.72 -35.98 -10.58
N GLU A 842 -21.49 -35.07 -10.00
CA GLU A 842 -22.80 -34.66 -10.52
C GLU A 842 -22.70 -33.97 -11.88
N GLU A 843 -21.72 -33.09 -12.09
CA GLU A 843 -21.48 -32.44 -13.39
C GLU A 843 -21.09 -33.45 -14.48
N ILE A 844 -20.28 -34.45 -14.13
CA ILE A 844 -19.94 -35.55 -15.05
C ILE A 844 -21.17 -36.37 -15.39
N ASP A 845 -22.02 -36.68 -14.40
CA ASP A 845 -23.25 -37.43 -14.63
C ASP A 845 -24.21 -36.67 -15.56
N ILE A 846 -24.31 -35.35 -15.42
CA ILE A 846 -25.11 -34.47 -16.29
C ILE A 846 -24.55 -34.49 -17.73
N LEU A 847 -23.23 -34.36 -17.91
CA LEU A 847 -22.59 -34.42 -19.21
C LEU A 847 -22.73 -35.79 -19.88
N ALA A 848 -22.57 -36.87 -19.11
CA ALA A 848 -22.69 -38.23 -19.63
C ALA A 848 -24.11 -38.56 -20.07
N GLU A 849 -25.12 -38.10 -19.32
CA GLU A 849 -26.53 -38.22 -19.70
C GLU A 849 -26.88 -37.42 -20.95
N PHE A 850 -26.21 -36.28 -21.16
CA PHE A 850 -26.40 -35.44 -22.33
C PHE A 850 -25.78 -36.03 -23.61
N LEU A 851 -24.67 -36.75 -23.49
CA LEU A 851 -23.97 -37.38 -24.62
C LEU A 851 -24.48 -38.79 -24.95
N ALA A 852 -24.99 -39.53 -23.96
CA ALA A 852 -25.48 -40.88 -24.19
C ALA A 852 -26.67 -40.86 -25.17
N PRO A 853 -26.76 -41.82 -26.11
CA PRO A 853 -27.91 -41.96 -26.99
C PRO A 853 -29.21 -42.06 -26.17
N LYS A 854 -30.22 -41.27 -26.54
CA LYS A 854 -31.55 -41.36 -25.92
C LYS A 854 -32.19 -42.72 -26.24
N LYS A 855 -32.87 -43.32 -25.25
CA LYS A 855 -33.50 -44.65 -25.35
C LYS A 855 -34.49 -44.75 -26.51
#